data_AF-A0A7X5KPK7-F1
#
_entry.id   AF-A0A7X5KPK7-F1
#
_cell.length_a   1.000
_cell.length_b   1.000
_cell.length_c   1.000
_cell.angle_alpha   90.00
_cell.angle_beta   90.00
_cell.angle_gamma   90.00
#
_symmetry.space_group_name_H-M   'P 1'
#
loop_
_entity.id
_entity.type
_entity.pdbx_description
1 polymer ?
#
loop_
_entity_poly.entity_id
_entity_poly.type
_entity_poly.pdbx_seq_one_letter_code
_entity_poly.pdbx_strand_id
1 'polypeptide(L)'
;MKKIAIILAAVITMQINLVSASADYTDVSGHWAESFINKLTNEGIVEGDKVRFRPDSYVNVDEFIKMTLTAMNINIAPQAGNWSAPYIEKALEKKLIYRDEFNRYDRPITRSELVKISVRAIGADYVKGDEREQLISRISDYYDIYNADKEYVLAAYSKHLLDGYEDNTFRSSRYTTRAEACVITDRMITAGNFTVSGGDDDNNNNTQNPVINAANTIVVADTGNDSNEGTQEAPLKTLEKARDKVREIIAAGAYPEGGITVYLRGGDYILDKSLELGAADSGKEGSPVTYTSYPGEVARVTGGIKLPYSEFKSASSDMTAKLLDKTAADKVLEIDLGKLGIEDLGVLSRRGYLINADVIPQAELYVDGSRMQLAKWPNSDWVGTTGIVRSGARSKTGVLEGAVYKIDYDRPTKWKTNINEIYTAGVLGPNYFYGYFPIDKIEPGQITLKEGSVTEYYSKHFIRYENIFEEIDEPGEYYIDRNTKMLYLYPQSGFGEGSDIRLSQLGENLISGSNVSNVTFKNLKLDCSRAGTIRINDATNVTVENCEVADTGTNGIYLKGTGCVVKNCLIHDIGSTGVSISGGNYDNRISGENVVTNNHIYKAAQIERSYQAGILLGHQSVGATVSHNELHDMPHTALIIYGPDHTVEYNNIYDAVKEFHDMDAIYMNVYQYPWERDVIIRRNFIHDLGQQTFTERQMNVAGIRTDNNGNGLQVLENVFYNIGYQNSNGIRGVCAQGIDNVVNGNIFVDTAGTYEASHTYNPDAKWDIQSDSVKGTYAQWQKYSPVYSQKNPEVLDFFKNHFGAYKNGNKFMNNLVVNIKFPLSTLNGNPTAQGFNANEQLVEASGNIVTKTDPGFVNYNGKDFTLKDDSEVYSKNKDFPKIDFNNMGLLKEETVGVKK
;
A
#
# COMPACT_ATOMS: atom_id res chain seq x y z
N MET A 1 -17.86 -57.29 -59.78
CA MET A 1 -17.23 -58.55 -59.29
C MET A 1 -16.33 -58.17 -58.11
N LYS A 2 -16.71 -58.50 -56.87
CA LYS A 2 -16.05 -59.46 -55.93
C LYS A 2 -14.69 -58.96 -55.38
N LYS A 3 -14.27 -59.09 -54.12
CA LYS A 3 -14.77 -59.59 -52.80
C LYS A 3 -13.54 -59.59 -51.83
N ILE A 4 -13.74 -59.42 -50.49
CA ILE A 4 -13.10 -60.17 -49.35
C ILE A 4 -11.61 -59.91 -48.99
N ALA A 5 -11.07 -60.02 -47.76
CA ALA A 5 -11.51 -60.05 -46.34
C ALA A 5 -10.29 -60.25 -45.38
N ILE A 6 -10.42 -59.78 -44.12
CA ILE A 6 -10.13 -60.39 -42.78
C ILE A 6 -8.92 -61.36 -42.59
N ILE A 7 -8.12 -61.19 -41.52
CA ILE A 7 -7.92 -62.16 -40.39
C ILE A 7 -7.09 -61.59 -39.22
N LEU A 8 -7.56 -62.00 -38.03
CA LEU A 8 -7.24 -61.71 -36.63
C LEU A 8 -6.07 -62.58 -36.10
N ALA A 9 -5.32 -62.11 -35.08
CA ALA A 9 -4.66 -62.99 -34.11
C ALA A 9 -4.61 -62.32 -32.72
N ALA A 10 -5.29 -62.94 -31.77
CA ALA A 10 -5.42 -62.54 -30.38
C ALA A 10 -4.19 -62.95 -29.55
N VAL A 11 -3.73 -62.06 -28.65
CA VAL A 11 -2.83 -62.40 -27.54
C VAL A 11 -3.64 -62.30 -26.25
N ILE A 12 -3.77 -63.42 -25.57
CA ILE A 12 -4.43 -63.56 -24.28
C ILE A 12 -3.51 -63.00 -23.20
N THR A 13 -3.90 -61.89 -22.57
CA THR A 13 -3.28 -61.40 -21.34
C THR A 13 -3.89 -62.14 -20.15
N MET A 14 -3.04 -62.89 -19.46
CA MET A 14 -3.33 -63.58 -18.20
C MET A 14 -3.37 -62.52 -17.08
N GLN A 15 -4.56 -62.24 -16.55
CA GLN A 15 -4.71 -61.44 -15.32
C GLN A 15 -4.14 -62.24 -14.14
N ILE A 16 -3.07 -61.72 -13.54
CA ILE A 16 -2.67 -62.08 -12.18
C ILE A 16 -3.43 -61.13 -11.26
N ASN A 17 -4.47 -61.62 -10.60
CA ASN A 17 -5.06 -60.92 -9.47
C ASN A 17 -4.05 -60.91 -8.33
N LEU A 18 -3.49 -59.73 -8.03
CA LEU A 18 -2.80 -59.48 -6.76
C LEU A 18 -3.87 -59.37 -5.66
N VAL A 19 -3.82 -60.32 -4.73
CA VAL A 19 -4.61 -60.31 -3.51
C VAL A 19 -4.11 -59.18 -2.61
N SER A 20 -4.97 -58.21 -2.28
CA SER A 20 -4.69 -57.19 -1.27
C SER A 20 -4.54 -57.86 0.10
N ALA A 21 -3.36 -57.76 0.71
CA ALA A 21 -3.14 -58.20 2.08
C ALA A 21 -3.68 -57.14 3.05
N SER A 22 -4.68 -57.49 3.85
CA SER A 22 -5.08 -56.74 5.06
C SER A 22 -3.89 -56.68 6.01
N ALA A 23 -3.42 -55.47 6.34
CA ALA A 23 -2.34 -55.29 7.31
C ALA A 23 -2.92 -55.28 8.73
N ASP A 24 -2.92 -56.43 9.42
CA ASP A 24 -3.25 -56.52 10.85
C ASP A 24 -2.05 -56.06 11.70
N TYR A 25 -1.99 -54.76 12.05
CA TYR A 25 -0.95 -54.24 12.93
C TYR A 25 -1.20 -54.63 14.40
N THR A 26 -0.20 -55.23 15.05
CA THR A 26 -0.31 -55.76 16.42
C THR A 26 -0.49 -54.70 17.51
N ASP A 27 -0.19 -53.44 17.22
CA ASP A 27 -0.24 -52.29 18.15
C ASP A 27 -1.37 -51.29 17.84
N VAL A 28 -2.29 -51.65 16.94
CA VAL A 28 -3.45 -50.82 16.57
C VAL A 28 -4.75 -51.30 17.24
N SER A 29 -4.85 -52.59 17.56
CA SER A 29 -6.05 -53.15 18.19
C SER A 29 -6.33 -52.52 19.57
N GLY A 30 -7.51 -51.93 19.74
CA GLY A 30 -7.91 -51.21 20.95
C GLY A 30 -7.40 -49.78 21.04
N HIS A 31 -6.69 -49.28 20.03
CA HIS A 31 -6.20 -47.90 19.98
C HIS A 31 -7.33 -46.95 19.54
N TRP A 32 -7.41 -45.74 20.10
CA TRP A 32 -8.50 -44.79 19.81
C TRP A 32 -8.60 -44.38 18.34
N ALA A 33 -7.49 -44.44 17.61
CA ALA A 33 -7.41 -44.14 16.17
C ALA A 33 -7.53 -45.40 15.27
N GLU A 34 -7.87 -46.57 15.82
CA GLU A 34 -7.89 -47.87 15.11
C GLU A 34 -8.68 -47.82 13.80
N SER A 35 -9.89 -47.27 13.82
CA SER A 35 -10.75 -47.18 12.63
C SER A 35 -10.12 -46.34 11.51
N PHE A 36 -9.52 -45.20 11.86
CA PHE A 36 -8.88 -44.29 10.91
C PHE A 36 -7.61 -44.91 10.31
N ILE A 37 -6.79 -45.55 11.16
CA ILE A 37 -5.56 -46.22 10.73
C ILE A 37 -5.90 -47.37 9.76
N ASN A 38 -6.88 -48.21 10.12
CA ASN A 38 -7.30 -49.33 9.27
C ASN A 38 -7.86 -48.84 7.93
N LYS A 39 -8.68 -47.78 7.95
CA LYS A 39 -9.22 -47.17 6.72
C LYS A 39 -8.11 -46.67 5.80
N LEU A 40 -7.25 -45.79 6.30
CA LEU A 40 -6.18 -45.19 5.49
C LEU A 40 -5.12 -46.22 5.04
N THR A 41 -4.95 -47.30 5.80
CA THR A 41 -4.09 -48.43 5.40
C THR A 41 -4.71 -49.20 4.23
N ASN A 42 -6.02 -49.47 4.27
CA ASN A 42 -6.74 -50.12 3.17
C ASN A 42 -6.77 -49.27 1.90
N GLU A 43 -6.76 -47.94 2.05
CA GLU A 43 -6.67 -46.98 0.95
C GLU A 43 -5.23 -46.76 0.45
N GLY A 44 -4.23 -47.38 1.10
CA GLY A 44 -2.81 -47.25 0.72
C GLY A 44 -2.18 -45.90 1.06
N ILE A 45 -2.84 -45.07 1.87
CA ILE A 45 -2.38 -43.72 2.25
C ILE A 45 -1.32 -43.78 3.35
N VAL A 46 -1.45 -44.73 4.28
CA VAL A 46 -0.50 -44.94 5.38
C VAL A 46 -0.02 -46.38 5.44
N GLU A 47 1.21 -46.57 5.91
CA GLU A 47 1.81 -47.90 6.07
C GLU A 47 2.64 -47.97 7.37
N GLY A 48 2.70 -49.16 7.96
CA GLY A 48 3.59 -49.55 9.05
C GLY A 48 4.67 -50.54 8.58
N ASP A 49 5.44 -51.10 9.50
CA ASP A 49 6.58 -51.99 9.16
C ASP A 49 6.18 -53.47 8.95
N LYS A 50 4.95 -53.72 8.50
CA LYS A 50 4.28 -55.03 8.37
C LYS A 50 3.92 -55.74 9.69
N VAL A 51 4.42 -55.29 10.85
CA VAL A 51 4.07 -55.87 12.17
C VAL A 51 3.44 -54.84 13.10
N ARG A 52 3.92 -53.59 13.05
CA ARG A 52 3.48 -52.47 13.90
C ARG A 52 3.28 -51.19 13.09
N PHE A 53 2.23 -50.45 13.42
CA PHE A 53 1.96 -49.12 12.86
C PHE A 53 2.64 -48.00 13.64
N ARG A 54 2.84 -48.19 14.95
CA ARG A 54 3.35 -47.21 15.93
C ARG A 54 2.48 -45.95 16.03
N PRO A 55 1.19 -46.06 16.40
CA PRO A 55 0.26 -44.93 16.40
C PRO A 55 0.70 -43.76 17.30
N ASP A 56 1.39 -44.02 18.41
CA ASP A 56 1.85 -43.01 19.36
C ASP A 56 3.23 -42.39 19.03
N SER A 57 3.91 -42.86 17.97
CA SER A 57 5.14 -42.22 17.51
C SER A 57 4.83 -40.93 16.75
N TYR A 58 5.76 -39.97 16.75
CA TYR A 58 5.62 -38.75 15.95
C TYR A 58 5.71 -39.05 14.45
N VAL A 59 4.95 -38.29 13.66
CA VAL A 59 5.06 -38.29 12.20
C VAL A 59 6.01 -37.17 11.76
N ASN A 60 6.87 -37.45 10.79
CA ASN A 60 7.77 -36.45 10.22
C ASN A 60 7.09 -35.58 9.16
N VAL A 61 7.70 -34.44 8.83
CA VAL A 61 7.17 -33.52 7.80
C VAL A 61 7.08 -34.22 6.44
N ASP A 62 8.11 -34.93 6.00
CA ASP A 62 8.12 -35.67 4.73
C ASP A 62 7.08 -36.81 4.68
N GLU A 63 6.92 -37.53 5.78
CA GLU A 63 5.89 -38.56 5.92
C GLU A 63 4.50 -37.95 5.81
N PHE A 64 4.24 -36.82 6.48
CA PHE A 64 2.94 -36.16 6.40
C PHE A 64 2.67 -35.59 4.99
N ILE A 65 3.68 -35.02 4.31
CA ILE A 65 3.56 -34.59 2.92
C ILE A 65 3.15 -35.76 2.01
N LYS A 66 3.80 -36.92 2.16
CA LYS A 66 3.42 -38.14 1.42
C LYS A 66 1.97 -38.53 1.72
N MET A 67 1.56 -38.51 2.99
CA MET A 67 0.18 -38.81 3.39
C MET A 67 -0.82 -37.86 2.72
N THR A 68 -0.57 -36.54 2.77
CA THR A 68 -1.43 -35.53 2.14
C THR A 68 -1.55 -35.73 0.64
N LEU A 69 -0.43 -35.92 -0.07
CA LEU A 69 -0.44 -36.11 -1.53
C LEU A 69 -1.16 -37.41 -1.93
N THR A 70 -0.96 -38.49 -1.18
CA THR A 70 -1.64 -39.77 -1.44
C THR A 70 -3.14 -39.65 -1.16
N ALA A 71 -3.53 -38.95 -0.09
CA ALA A 71 -4.93 -38.63 0.22
C ALA A 71 -5.61 -37.77 -0.86
N MET A 72 -4.84 -36.90 -1.53
CA MET A 72 -5.29 -36.13 -2.70
C MET A 72 -5.30 -36.96 -4.01
N ASN A 73 -5.06 -38.28 -3.93
CA ASN A 73 -4.96 -39.21 -5.05
C ASN A 73 -3.84 -38.85 -6.05
N ILE A 74 -2.74 -38.28 -5.56
CA ILE A 74 -1.57 -37.93 -6.37
C ILE A 74 -0.53 -39.05 -6.23
N ASN A 75 -0.46 -39.90 -7.25
CA ASN A 75 0.51 -41.01 -7.30
C ASN A 75 1.91 -40.51 -7.67
N ILE A 76 2.88 -40.79 -6.80
CA ILE A 76 4.28 -40.42 -7.00
C ILE A 76 5.13 -41.67 -6.78
N ALA A 77 5.96 -42.00 -7.76
CA ALA A 77 6.90 -43.11 -7.64
C ALA A 77 8.08 -42.68 -6.74
N PRO A 78 8.39 -43.41 -5.65
CA PRO A 78 9.50 -43.06 -4.77
C PRO A 78 10.85 -43.22 -5.50
N GLN A 79 11.78 -42.30 -5.24
CA GLN A 79 13.13 -42.36 -5.77
C GLN A 79 14.04 -43.19 -4.86
N ALA A 80 14.77 -44.14 -5.44
CA ALA A 80 15.73 -44.98 -4.71
C ALA A 80 16.85 -44.12 -4.07
N GLY A 81 17.07 -44.28 -2.77
CA GLY A 81 18.08 -43.54 -1.99
C GLY A 81 17.62 -42.17 -1.48
N ASN A 82 16.49 -41.63 -1.94
CA ASN A 82 15.87 -40.41 -1.42
C ASN A 82 14.36 -40.45 -1.66
N TRP A 83 13.66 -41.25 -0.87
CA TRP A 83 12.26 -41.59 -1.13
C TRP A 83 11.32 -40.38 -1.04
N SER A 84 11.61 -39.39 -0.21
CA SER A 84 10.73 -38.24 0.06
C SER A 84 10.92 -37.06 -0.89
N ALA A 85 12.06 -36.94 -1.59
CA ALA A 85 12.32 -35.82 -2.50
C ALA A 85 11.24 -35.63 -3.59
N PRO A 86 10.78 -36.68 -4.30
CA PRO A 86 9.71 -36.53 -5.29
C PRO A 86 8.39 -36.01 -4.68
N TYR A 87 8.09 -36.40 -3.45
CA TYR A 87 6.90 -35.91 -2.73
C TYR A 87 7.04 -34.45 -2.33
N ILE A 88 8.21 -34.04 -1.83
CA ILE A 88 8.49 -32.64 -1.46
C ILE A 88 8.43 -31.75 -2.70
N GLU A 89 9.04 -32.16 -3.82
CA GLU A 89 8.97 -31.45 -5.09
C GLU A 89 7.52 -31.28 -5.57
N LYS A 90 6.71 -32.34 -5.48
CA LYS A 90 5.30 -32.27 -5.86
C LYS A 90 4.48 -31.40 -4.91
N ALA A 91 4.78 -31.40 -3.62
CA ALA A 91 4.14 -30.55 -2.63
C ALA A 91 4.45 -29.06 -2.86
N LEU A 92 5.68 -28.73 -3.28
CA LEU A 92 6.07 -27.38 -3.72
C LEU A 92 5.33 -26.98 -4.99
N GLU A 93 5.25 -27.87 -5.99
CA GLU A 93 4.51 -27.64 -7.24
C GLU A 93 3.02 -27.36 -6.98
N LYS A 94 2.41 -28.13 -6.07
CA LYS A 94 1.01 -27.99 -5.64
C LYS A 94 0.79 -26.88 -4.62
N LYS A 95 1.84 -26.16 -4.20
CA LYS A 95 1.81 -25.10 -3.18
C LYS A 95 1.20 -25.55 -1.84
N LEU A 96 1.36 -26.83 -1.51
CA LEU A 96 1.02 -27.35 -0.18
C LEU A 96 2.06 -26.89 0.85
N ILE A 97 3.29 -26.70 0.39
CA ILE A 97 4.43 -26.15 1.13
C ILE A 97 5.16 -25.11 0.27
N TYR A 98 5.96 -24.25 0.89
CA TYR A 98 6.81 -23.27 0.19
C TYR A 98 8.31 -23.58 0.34
N ARG A 99 9.13 -23.00 -0.55
CA ARG A 99 10.60 -23.09 -0.40
C ARG A 99 11.00 -22.42 0.91
N ASP A 100 11.91 -23.05 1.62
CA ASP A 100 12.45 -22.60 2.92
C ASP A 100 11.43 -22.58 4.09
N GLU A 101 10.19 -23.04 3.89
CA GLU A 101 9.20 -23.18 4.98
C GLU A 101 9.64 -24.21 6.04
N PHE A 102 10.46 -25.20 5.64
CA PHE A 102 10.98 -26.23 6.52
C PHE A 102 12.50 -26.30 6.42
N ASN A 103 13.19 -26.09 7.54
CA ASN A 103 14.66 -26.23 7.62
C ASN A 103 15.13 -27.65 7.32
N ARG A 104 14.31 -28.66 7.64
CA ARG A 104 14.49 -30.08 7.31
C ARG A 104 13.14 -30.77 7.30
N TYR A 105 13.00 -31.79 6.44
CA TYR A 105 11.77 -32.56 6.27
C TYR A 105 11.75 -33.88 7.07
N ASP A 106 12.93 -34.37 7.49
CA ASP A 106 13.14 -35.64 8.20
C ASP A 106 12.99 -35.52 9.73
N ARG A 107 12.08 -34.66 10.20
CA ARG A 107 11.87 -34.36 11.62
C ARG A 107 10.39 -34.32 11.96
N PRO A 108 10.02 -34.52 13.25
CA PRO A 108 8.63 -34.44 13.68
C PRO A 108 7.94 -33.14 13.24
N ILE A 109 6.73 -33.26 12.70
CA ILE A 109 5.88 -32.13 12.31
C ILE A 109 5.15 -31.57 13.52
N THR A 110 5.09 -30.25 13.64
CA THR A 110 4.28 -29.56 14.67
C THR A 110 2.81 -29.50 14.26
N ARG A 111 1.91 -29.23 15.21
CA ARG A 111 0.48 -29.09 14.93
C ARG A 111 0.17 -27.92 13.99
N SER A 112 0.84 -26.78 14.15
CA SER A 112 0.72 -25.64 13.23
C SER A 112 1.10 -26.02 11.79
N GLU A 113 2.25 -26.66 11.60
CA GLU A 113 2.73 -27.05 10.27
C GLU A 113 1.81 -28.04 9.58
N LEU A 114 1.31 -29.02 10.33
CA LEU A 114 0.37 -30.01 9.83
C LEU A 114 -0.95 -29.38 9.37
N VAL A 115 -1.46 -28.43 10.16
CA VAL A 115 -2.68 -27.69 9.83
C VAL A 115 -2.48 -26.81 8.60
N LYS A 116 -1.34 -26.12 8.47
CA LYS A 116 -1.03 -25.33 7.27
C LYS A 116 -1.08 -26.19 6.00
N ILE A 117 -0.43 -27.35 6.02
CA ILE A 117 -0.46 -28.28 4.88
C ILE A 117 -1.89 -28.75 4.60
N SER A 118 -2.64 -29.14 5.64
CA SER A 118 -4.01 -29.67 5.50
C SER A 118 -4.98 -28.63 4.94
N VAL A 119 -4.93 -27.40 5.45
CA VAL A 119 -5.80 -26.28 5.02
C VAL A 119 -5.51 -25.89 3.57
N ARG A 120 -4.22 -25.85 3.18
CA ARG A 120 -3.83 -25.63 1.78
C ARG A 120 -4.29 -26.77 0.88
N ALA A 121 -4.20 -28.01 1.36
CA ALA A 121 -4.62 -29.19 0.58
C ALA A 121 -6.11 -29.16 0.25
N ILE A 122 -6.97 -28.76 1.19
CA ILE A 122 -8.42 -28.64 0.97
C ILE A 122 -8.83 -27.28 0.36
N GLY A 123 -7.89 -26.36 0.17
CA GLY A 123 -8.16 -25.02 -0.37
C GLY A 123 -9.10 -24.18 0.49
N ALA A 124 -9.05 -24.31 1.82
CA ALA A 124 -9.98 -23.62 2.70
C ALA A 124 -9.65 -22.13 2.86
N ASP A 125 -10.69 -21.30 2.76
CA ASP A 125 -10.62 -19.85 2.98
C ASP A 125 -10.43 -19.47 4.47
N TYR A 126 -9.98 -18.23 4.69
CA TYR A 126 -9.93 -17.64 6.02
C TYR A 126 -11.33 -17.42 6.60
N VAL A 127 -11.47 -17.67 7.89
CA VAL A 127 -12.72 -17.50 8.64
C VAL A 127 -12.94 -16.01 8.93
N LYS A 128 -14.16 -15.51 8.74
CA LYS A 128 -14.51 -14.08 8.91
C LYS A 128 -15.73 -13.91 9.81
N GLY A 129 -15.98 -12.66 10.24
CA GLY A 129 -17.18 -12.28 10.98
C GLY A 129 -17.36 -12.99 12.32
N ASP A 130 -18.62 -13.21 12.71
CA ASP A 130 -18.98 -13.78 14.02
C ASP A 130 -18.40 -15.18 14.26
N GLU A 131 -18.28 -16.00 13.22
CA GLU A 131 -17.67 -17.34 13.33
C GLU A 131 -16.21 -17.24 13.76
N ARG A 132 -15.47 -16.26 13.21
CA ARG A 132 -14.07 -16.03 13.56
C ARG A 132 -13.93 -15.69 15.05
N GLU A 133 -14.73 -14.75 15.55
CA GLU A 133 -14.69 -14.34 16.95
C GLU A 133 -15.11 -15.48 17.90
N GLN A 134 -16.10 -16.28 17.49
CA GLN A 134 -16.49 -17.49 18.22
C GLN A 134 -15.35 -18.51 18.30
N LEU A 135 -14.66 -18.78 17.18
CA LEU A 135 -13.53 -19.70 17.17
C LEU A 135 -12.36 -19.18 18.00
N ILE A 136 -12.05 -17.88 17.92
CA ILE A 136 -11.03 -17.25 18.77
C ILE A 136 -11.35 -17.46 20.25
N SER A 137 -12.61 -17.26 20.65
CA SER A 137 -13.04 -17.45 22.04
C SER A 137 -12.97 -18.92 22.51
N ARG A 138 -13.01 -19.88 21.57
CA ARG A 138 -12.98 -21.32 21.85
C ARG A 138 -11.56 -21.89 21.95
N ILE A 139 -10.56 -21.19 21.45
CA ILE A 139 -9.16 -21.65 21.46
C ILE A 139 -8.42 -20.91 22.57
N SER A 140 -8.23 -21.57 23.72
CA SER A 140 -7.76 -20.91 24.94
C SER A 140 -6.33 -20.35 24.84
N ASP A 141 -5.49 -20.95 24.00
CA ASP A 141 -4.12 -20.52 23.71
C ASP A 141 -4.00 -19.78 22.35
N TYR A 142 -5.11 -19.27 21.80
CA TYR A 142 -5.12 -18.60 20.48
C TYR A 142 -4.07 -17.50 20.35
N TYR A 143 -3.93 -16.67 21.39
CA TYR A 143 -3.00 -15.54 21.37
C TYR A 143 -1.52 -15.96 21.44
N ASP A 144 -1.24 -17.19 21.87
CA ASP A 144 0.11 -17.78 21.92
C ASP A 144 0.52 -18.45 20.59
N ILE A 145 -0.42 -18.57 19.65
CA ILE A 145 -0.16 -19.09 18.29
C ILE A 145 0.62 -18.05 17.49
N TYR A 146 1.63 -18.48 16.74
CA TYR A 146 2.37 -17.62 15.82
C TYR A 146 1.41 -16.98 14.81
N ASN A 147 1.52 -15.67 14.58
CA ASN A 147 0.51 -14.91 13.82
C ASN A 147 0.27 -15.47 12.41
N ALA A 148 1.32 -15.92 11.72
CA ALA A 148 1.20 -16.50 10.39
C ALA A 148 0.42 -17.84 10.36
N ASP A 149 0.30 -18.51 11.51
CA ASP A 149 -0.43 -19.78 11.63
C ASP A 149 -1.89 -19.58 12.06
N LYS A 150 -2.23 -18.44 12.69
CA LYS A 150 -3.55 -18.20 13.31
C LYS A 150 -4.71 -18.43 12.35
N GLU A 151 -4.63 -17.89 11.15
CA GLU A 151 -5.71 -18.02 10.17
C GLU A 151 -5.84 -19.46 9.64
N TYR A 152 -4.74 -20.20 9.53
CA TYR A 152 -4.79 -21.63 9.22
C TYR A 152 -5.40 -22.43 10.35
N VAL A 153 -5.11 -22.09 11.60
CA VAL A 153 -5.73 -22.74 12.77
C VAL A 153 -7.24 -22.47 12.78
N LEU A 154 -7.67 -21.22 12.60
CA LEU A 154 -9.10 -20.91 12.53
C LEU A 154 -9.79 -21.64 11.37
N ALA A 155 -9.18 -21.67 10.19
CA ALA A 155 -9.71 -22.42 9.04
C ALA A 155 -9.82 -23.92 9.34
N ALA A 156 -8.83 -24.52 10.02
CA ALA A 156 -8.89 -25.93 10.40
C ALA A 156 -10.00 -26.24 11.42
N TYR A 157 -10.27 -25.33 12.37
CA TYR A 157 -11.38 -25.48 13.31
C TYR A 157 -12.74 -25.30 12.60
N SER A 158 -12.86 -24.31 11.71
CA SER A 158 -14.08 -24.07 10.92
C SER A 158 -14.42 -25.27 10.01
N LYS A 159 -13.40 -25.88 9.39
CA LYS A 159 -13.56 -27.07 8.54
C LYS A 159 -13.56 -28.40 9.31
N HIS A 160 -13.60 -28.35 10.65
CA HIS A 160 -13.63 -29.52 11.53
C HIS A 160 -12.47 -30.52 11.30
N LEU A 161 -11.32 -30.04 10.83
CA LEU A 161 -10.12 -30.87 10.67
C LEU A 161 -9.57 -31.33 12.03
N LEU A 162 -9.76 -30.50 13.06
CA LEU A 162 -9.50 -30.81 14.47
C LEU A 162 -10.29 -29.85 15.38
N ASP A 163 -10.48 -30.23 16.64
CA ASP A 163 -11.32 -29.48 17.60
C ASP A 163 -10.55 -29.00 18.86
N GLY A 164 -9.22 -29.15 18.89
CA GLY A 164 -8.38 -28.90 20.06
C GLY A 164 -8.31 -30.06 21.06
N TYR A 165 -7.67 -29.84 22.20
CA TYR A 165 -7.65 -30.79 23.32
C TYR A 165 -8.80 -30.53 24.31
N GLU A 166 -9.02 -31.44 25.26
CA GLU A 166 -10.09 -31.34 26.27
C GLU A 166 -10.04 -30.04 27.10
N ASP A 167 -8.86 -29.40 27.20
CA ASP A 167 -8.64 -28.11 27.88
C ASP A 167 -8.82 -26.88 26.96
N ASN A 168 -9.41 -27.08 25.77
CA ASN A 168 -9.61 -26.09 24.72
C ASN A 168 -8.31 -25.52 24.10
N THR A 169 -7.15 -26.12 24.37
CA THR A 169 -5.88 -25.67 23.76
C THR A 169 -5.67 -26.27 22.37
N PHE A 170 -5.01 -25.51 21.49
CA PHE A 170 -4.51 -25.97 20.20
C PHE A 170 -3.12 -26.58 20.30
N ARG A 171 -2.23 -26.04 21.14
CA ARG A 171 -0.83 -26.47 21.34
C ARG A 171 0.04 -26.41 20.08
N SER A 172 0.16 -25.22 19.49
CA SER A 172 0.80 -24.95 18.18
C SER A 172 2.14 -25.65 17.94
N SER A 173 3.04 -25.60 18.92
CA SER A 173 4.41 -26.13 18.82
C SER A 173 4.56 -27.60 19.20
N ARG A 174 3.49 -28.29 19.63
CA ARG A 174 3.55 -29.71 19.98
C ARG A 174 3.71 -30.55 18.71
N TYR A 175 4.57 -31.57 18.76
CA TYR A 175 4.68 -32.55 17.68
C TYR A 175 3.43 -33.43 17.56
N THR A 176 3.07 -33.81 16.34
CA THR A 176 1.86 -34.59 16.05
C THR A 176 2.18 -36.08 15.97
N THR A 177 1.36 -36.93 16.58
CA THR A 177 1.51 -38.40 16.48
C THR A 177 0.97 -38.92 15.15
N ARG A 178 1.40 -40.13 14.76
CA ARG A 178 0.89 -40.83 13.58
C ARG A 178 -0.62 -41.04 13.66
N ALA A 179 -1.15 -41.35 14.85
CA ALA A 179 -2.59 -41.47 15.09
C ALA A 179 -3.34 -40.16 14.85
N GLU A 180 -2.85 -39.03 15.41
CA GLU A 180 -3.45 -37.70 15.18
C GLU A 180 -3.41 -37.33 13.69
N ALA A 181 -2.30 -37.61 13.01
CA ALA A 181 -2.17 -37.37 11.57
C ALA A 181 -3.14 -38.20 10.72
N CYS A 182 -3.38 -39.47 11.08
CA CYS A 182 -4.40 -40.30 10.43
C CYS A 182 -5.80 -39.70 10.55
N VAL A 183 -6.19 -39.25 11.75
CA VAL A 183 -7.51 -38.65 11.95
C VAL A 183 -7.68 -37.37 11.14
N ILE A 184 -6.65 -36.50 11.14
CA ILE A 184 -6.70 -35.24 10.39
C ILE A 184 -6.70 -35.52 8.89
N THR A 185 -5.94 -36.51 8.41
CA THR A 185 -5.93 -36.92 7.00
C THR A 185 -7.29 -37.45 6.53
N ASP A 186 -7.96 -38.26 7.35
CA ASP A 186 -9.31 -38.76 7.03
C ASP A 186 -10.36 -37.63 6.95
N ARG A 187 -10.30 -36.69 7.91
CA ARG A 187 -11.14 -35.48 7.90
C ARG A 187 -10.82 -34.59 6.70
N MET A 188 -9.55 -34.48 6.34
CA MET A 188 -9.07 -33.73 5.17
C MET A 188 -9.60 -34.33 3.86
N ILE A 189 -9.61 -35.67 3.71
CA ILE A 189 -10.22 -36.36 2.55
C ILE A 189 -11.69 -35.99 2.42
N THR A 190 -12.41 -36.01 3.54
CA THR A 190 -13.84 -35.69 3.59
C THR A 190 -14.10 -34.21 3.29
N ALA A 191 -13.36 -33.30 3.92
CA ALA A 191 -13.50 -31.85 3.74
C ALA A 191 -13.07 -31.38 2.34
N GLY A 192 -12.09 -32.05 1.74
CA GLY A 192 -11.57 -31.74 0.40
C GLY A 192 -12.27 -32.48 -0.75
N ASN A 193 -13.26 -33.33 -0.48
CA ASN A 193 -13.94 -34.18 -1.47
C ASN A 193 -12.97 -35.00 -2.35
N PHE A 194 -11.89 -35.53 -1.78
CA PHE A 194 -10.93 -36.35 -2.55
C PHE A 194 -11.54 -37.74 -2.81
N THR A 195 -12.12 -37.96 -4.00
CA THR A 195 -12.73 -39.26 -4.34
C THR A 195 -11.67 -40.31 -4.67
N VAL A 196 -11.55 -41.35 -3.85
CA VAL A 196 -10.74 -42.54 -4.13
C VAL A 196 -11.53 -43.48 -5.05
N SER A 197 -11.43 -43.28 -6.36
CA SER A 197 -11.95 -44.23 -7.36
C SER A 197 -10.79 -45.05 -7.89
N GLY A 198 -10.80 -46.36 -7.66
CA GLY A 198 -9.79 -47.28 -8.19
C GLY A 198 -9.93 -47.52 -9.69
N GLY A 199 -8.79 -47.71 -10.34
CA GLY A 199 -8.65 -48.46 -11.60
C GLY A 199 -8.76 -47.65 -12.89
N ASP A 200 -7.62 -47.54 -13.58
CA ASP A 200 -7.40 -47.46 -15.02
C ASP A 200 -8.23 -46.48 -15.87
N ASP A 201 -7.58 -45.39 -16.31
CA ASP A 201 -7.32 -45.21 -17.75
C ASP A 201 -6.24 -44.14 -17.97
N ASP A 202 -5.02 -44.62 -18.24
CA ASP A 202 -3.96 -43.89 -18.91
C ASP A 202 -4.42 -43.58 -20.34
N ASN A 203 -4.62 -42.29 -20.66
CA ASN A 203 -4.26 -41.66 -21.93
C ASN A 203 -4.76 -40.20 -21.99
N ASN A 204 -4.03 -39.28 -21.38
CA ASN A 204 -3.84 -37.98 -22.03
C ASN A 204 -2.57 -37.28 -21.53
N ASN A 205 -1.50 -37.43 -22.32
CA ASN A 205 -0.37 -36.51 -22.27
C ASN A 205 -0.88 -35.10 -22.57
N ASN A 206 -1.07 -34.30 -21.53
CA ASN A 206 -1.01 -32.85 -21.68
C ASN A 206 -0.42 -32.24 -20.41
N THR A 207 0.76 -31.65 -20.56
CA THR A 207 1.29 -30.63 -19.66
C THR A 207 0.24 -29.54 -19.50
N GLN A 208 -0.58 -29.60 -18.46
CA GLN A 208 -1.48 -28.50 -18.11
C GLN A 208 -0.85 -27.67 -16.99
N ASN A 209 -0.43 -26.47 -17.39
CA ASN A 209 -0.64 -25.23 -16.64
C ASN A 209 -1.86 -25.31 -15.71
N PRO A 210 -1.92 -24.55 -14.59
CA PRO A 210 -3.04 -24.58 -13.67
C PRO A 210 -4.34 -24.62 -14.46
N VAL A 211 -5.15 -25.67 -14.25
CA VAL A 211 -6.33 -25.93 -15.07
C VAL A 211 -7.25 -24.72 -14.93
N ILE A 212 -7.17 -23.83 -15.91
CA ILE A 212 -8.09 -22.74 -16.15
C ILE A 212 -9.42 -23.45 -16.34
N ASN A 213 -10.34 -23.32 -15.38
CA ASN A 213 -11.69 -23.83 -15.57
C ASN A 213 -12.31 -23.04 -16.72
N ALA A 214 -12.28 -23.62 -17.93
CA ALA A 214 -12.58 -22.94 -19.18
C ALA A 214 -13.99 -22.32 -19.21
N ALA A 215 -14.89 -22.75 -18.32
CA ALA A 215 -16.25 -22.21 -18.22
C ALA A 215 -16.33 -20.80 -17.62
N ASN A 216 -15.32 -20.34 -16.87
CA ASN A 216 -15.39 -19.09 -16.08
C ASN A 216 -14.33 -18.05 -16.46
N THR A 217 -13.66 -18.24 -17.60
CA THR A 217 -12.44 -17.50 -17.93
C THR A 217 -12.55 -16.82 -19.28
N ILE A 218 -12.11 -15.56 -19.32
CA ILE A 218 -12.05 -14.75 -20.52
C ILE A 218 -10.58 -14.39 -20.75
N VAL A 219 -10.04 -14.68 -21.92
CA VAL A 219 -8.64 -14.39 -22.27
C VAL A 219 -8.59 -13.21 -23.25
N VAL A 220 -7.71 -12.26 -22.93
CA VAL A 220 -7.42 -11.07 -23.74
C VAL A 220 -5.94 -11.09 -24.13
N ALA A 221 -5.61 -10.83 -25.38
CA ALA A 221 -4.25 -10.73 -25.89
C ALA A 221 -4.10 -9.49 -26.77
N ASP A 222 -2.95 -8.82 -26.75
CA ASP A 222 -2.65 -7.67 -27.61
C ASP A 222 -2.70 -8.02 -29.12
N THR A 223 -2.46 -9.30 -29.46
CA THR A 223 -2.64 -9.88 -30.80
C THR A 223 -4.03 -10.46 -31.07
N GLY A 224 -4.98 -10.33 -30.14
CA GLY A 224 -6.32 -10.92 -30.22
C GLY A 224 -7.27 -10.22 -31.20
N ASN A 225 -8.54 -10.63 -31.20
CA ASN A 225 -9.62 -10.00 -31.98
C ASN A 225 -10.94 -9.99 -31.19
N ASP A 226 -11.64 -8.87 -31.12
CA ASP A 226 -12.89 -8.72 -30.37
C ASP A 226 -14.10 -9.44 -30.97
N SER A 227 -13.95 -9.98 -32.19
CA SER A 227 -14.91 -10.93 -32.77
C SER A 227 -14.71 -12.35 -32.25
N ASN A 228 -13.65 -12.63 -31.49
CA ASN A 228 -13.36 -13.95 -30.97
C ASN A 228 -14.18 -14.31 -29.73
N GLU A 229 -14.14 -15.58 -29.35
CA GLU A 229 -14.84 -16.08 -28.18
C GLU A 229 -14.16 -15.77 -26.84
N GLY A 230 -12.93 -15.23 -26.83
CA GLY A 230 -12.21 -14.96 -25.59
C GLY A 230 -11.72 -16.22 -24.89
N THR A 231 -11.47 -17.28 -25.65
CA THR A 231 -10.80 -18.49 -25.17
C THR A 231 -9.29 -18.32 -25.30
N GLN A 232 -8.51 -19.27 -24.78
CA GLN A 232 -7.06 -19.24 -24.91
C GLN A 232 -6.57 -19.32 -26.37
N GLU A 233 -7.29 -20.07 -27.21
CA GLU A 233 -6.99 -20.26 -28.65
C GLU A 233 -7.53 -19.11 -29.51
N ALA A 234 -8.60 -18.45 -29.05
CA ALA A 234 -9.23 -17.34 -29.73
C ALA A 234 -9.45 -16.19 -28.73
N PRO A 235 -8.37 -15.50 -28.31
CA PRO A 235 -8.46 -14.45 -27.30
C PRO A 235 -9.11 -13.19 -27.86
N LEU A 236 -9.79 -12.45 -26.97
CA LEU A 236 -10.25 -11.09 -27.25
C LEU A 236 -9.06 -10.14 -27.41
N LYS A 237 -9.29 -8.97 -27.99
CA LYS A 237 -8.26 -7.94 -28.13
C LYS A 237 -8.32 -6.91 -27.00
N THR A 238 -9.52 -6.48 -26.61
CA THR A 238 -9.71 -5.33 -25.73
C THR A 238 -10.27 -5.70 -24.37
N LEU A 239 -9.97 -4.86 -23.37
CA LEU A 239 -10.53 -4.97 -22.02
C LEU A 239 -12.03 -4.66 -22.01
N GLU A 240 -12.48 -3.74 -22.86
CA GLU A 240 -13.88 -3.37 -23.01
C GLU A 240 -14.70 -4.56 -23.48
N LYS A 241 -14.21 -5.30 -24.48
CA LYS A 241 -14.95 -6.48 -24.95
C LYS A 241 -14.95 -7.59 -23.89
N ALA A 242 -13.87 -7.73 -23.12
CA ALA A 242 -13.82 -8.68 -22.01
C ALA A 242 -14.82 -8.31 -20.90
N ARG A 243 -14.89 -7.04 -20.52
CA ARG A 243 -15.91 -6.51 -19.60
C ARG A 243 -17.32 -6.76 -20.13
N ASP A 244 -17.57 -6.51 -21.41
CA ASP A 244 -18.89 -6.74 -21.99
C ASP A 244 -19.28 -8.24 -21.92
N LYS A 245 -18.33 -9.16 -22.06
CA LYS A 245 -18.57 -10.59 -21.79
C LYS A 245 -18.84 -10.90 -20.33
N VAL A 246 -18.14 -10.25 -19.39
CA VAL A 246 -18.47 -10.35 -17.95
C VAL A 246 -19.93 -9.95 -17.72
N ARG A 247 -20.37 -8.84 -18.31
CA ARG A 247 -21.77 -8.37 -18.23
C ARG A 247 -22.75 -9.36 -18.83
N GLU A 248 -22.42 -9.97 -19.97
CA GLU A 248 -23.26 -11.00 -20.61
C GLU A 248 -23.44 -12.21 -19.68
N ILE A 249 -22.36 -12.69 -19.05
CA ILE A 249 -22.40 -13.80 -18.08
C ILE A 249 -23.27 -13.45 -16.87
N ILE A 250 -23.04 -12.27 -16.27
CA ILE A 250 -23.79 -11.81 -15.09
C ILE A 250 -25.28 -11.59 -15.43
N ALA A 251 -25.58 -11.01 -16.59
CA ALA A 251 -26.95 -10.77 -17.04
C ALA A 251 -27.74 -12.05 -17.29
N ALA A 252 -27.06 -13.15 -17.65
CA ALA A 252 -27.64 -14.49 -17.73
C ALA A 252 -27.93 -15.11 -16.34
N GLY A 253 -27.64 -14.40 -15.25
CA GLY A 253 -27.80 -14.86 -13.87
C GLY A 253 -26.68 -15.77 -13.38
N ALA A 254 -25.60 -15.91 -14.15
CA ALA A 254 -24.48 -16.78 -13.81
C ALA A 254 -23.47 -16.05 -12.92
N TYR A 255 -23.28 -16.57 -11.71
CA TYR A 255 -22.16 -16.28 -10.83
C TYR A 255 -21.49 -17.61 -10.56
N PRO A 256 -20.56 -18.03 -11.43
CA PRO A 256 -20.02 -19.36 -11.34
C PRO A 256 -19.17 -19.49 -10.08
N GLU A 257 -19.12 -20.70 -9.53
CA GLU A 257 -18.30 -21.02 -8.36
C GLU A 257 -16.84 -20.65 -8.62
N GLY A 258 -16.22 -19.92 -7.69
CA GLY A 258 -14.88 -19.35 -7.84
C GLY A 258 -14.80 -18.03 -8.62
N GLY A 259 -15.91 -17.54 -9.18
CA GLY A 259 -15.99 -16.25 -9.85
C GLY A 259 -15.57 -16.26 -11.33
N ILE A 260 -15.57 -15.09 -11.95
CA ILE A 260 -15.18 -14.88 -13.36
C ILE A 260 -13.77 -14.31 -13.40
N THR A 261 -12.88 -14.90 -14.19
CA THR A 261 -11.49 -14.40 -14.33
C THR A 261 -11.21 -13.92 -15.75
N VAL A 262 -10.83 -12.66 -15.88
CA VAL A 262 -10.32 -12.05 -17.10
C VAL A 262 -8.79 -12.11 -17.05
N TYR A 263 -8.21 -12.99 -17.86
CA TYR A 263 -6.77 -13.13 -18.02
C TYR A 263 -6.26 -12.26 -19.17
N LEU A 264 -5.27 -11.42 -18.89
CA LEU A 264 -4.54 -10.63 -19.88
C LEU A 264 -3.20 -11.30 -20.16
N ARG A 265 -2.93 -11.67 -21.42
CA ARG A 265 -1.60 -12.11 -21.84
C ARG A 265 -0.57 -10.99 -21.68
N GLY A 266 0.70 -11.33 -21.65
CA GLY A 266 1.79 -10.37 -21.59
C GLY A 266 1.78 -9.47 -22.82
N GLY A 267 1.86 -8.16 -22.59
CA GLY A 267 1.74 -7.16 -23.65
C GLY A 267 1.25 -5.81 -23.14
N ASP A 268 1.18 -4.85 -24.07
CA ASP A 268 0.70 -3.50 -23.80
C ASP A 268 -0.76 -3.34 -24.25
N TYR A 269 -1.62 -3.00 -23.30
CA TYR A 269 -3.03 -2.69 -23.51
C TYR A 269 -3.21 -1.18 -23.40
N ILE A 270 -3.06 -0.50 -24.53
CA ILE A 270 -3.17 0.96 -24.62
C ILE A 270 -4.65 1.35 -24.61
N LEU A 271 -5.03 2.20 -23.65
CA LEU A 271 -6.39 2.71 -23.52
C LEU A 271 -6.49 4.12 -24.10
N ASP A 272 -7.50 4.33 -24.97
CA ASP A 272 -7.86 5.64 -25.52
C ASP A 272 -9.01 6.31 -24.75
N LYS A 273 -9.65 5.57 -23.84
CA LYS A 273 -10.68 5.99 -22.87
C LYS A 273 -10.67 5.09 -21.64
N SER A 274 -11.34 5.49 -20.56
CA SER A 274 -11.46 4.67 -19.35
C SER A 274 -12.14 3.31 -19.62
N LEU A 275 -11.65 2.26 -18.96
CA LEU A 275 -12.44 1.05 -18.73
C LEU A 275 -13.51 1.34 -17.67
N GLU A 276 -14.71 1.68 -18.13
CA GLU A 276 -15.85 2.00 -17.26
C GLU A 276 -16.52 0.76 -16.66
N LEU A 277 -16.61 0.70 -15.33
CA LEU A 277 -17.23 -0.36 -14.55
C LEU A 277 -18.43 0.13 -13.74
N GLY A 278 -19.44 -0.72 -13.57
CA GLY A 278 -20.57 -0.45 -12.69
C GLY A 278 -21.21 -1.72 -12.12
N ALA A 279 -22.46 -1.63 -11.69
CA ALA A 279 -23.17 -2.73 -11.04
C ALA A 279 -23.24 -4.01 -11.90
N ALA A 280 -23.30 -3.87 -13.24
CA ALA A 280 -23.30 -5.01 -14.17
C ALA A 280 -21.95 -5.74 -14.28
N ASP A 281 -20.88 -5.16 -13.73
CA ASP A 281 -19.52 -5.72 -13.71
C ASP A 281 -19.15 -6.32 -12.36
N SER A 282 -20.11 -6.34 -11.42
CA SER A 282 -19.89 -6.72 -10.03
C SER A 282 -20.02 -8.22 -9.82
N GLY A 283 -19.09 -8.80 -9.06
CA GLY A 283 -19.19 -10.17 -8.57
C GLY A 283 -20.10 -10.28 -7.34
N LYS A 284 -20.08 -11.46 -6.72
CA LYS A 284 -20.68 -11.72 -5.40
C LYS A 284 -19.63 -12.21 -4.43
N GLU A 285 -19.98 -12.22 -3.15
CA GLU A 285 -19.20 -12.93 -2.14
C GLU A 285 -19.03 -14.40 -2.56
N GLY A 286 -17.80 -14.91 -2.53
CA GLY A 286 -17.44 -16.25 -3.03
C GLY A 286 -17.42 -16.39 -4.57
N SER A 287 -17.77 -15.36 -5.33
CA SER A 287 -17.76 -15.37 -6.81
C SER A 287 -17.37 -14.00 -7.37
N PRO A 288 -16.12 -13.54 -7.13
CA PRO A 288 -15.67 -12.23 -7.58
C PRO A 288 -15.46 -12.16 -9.10
N VAL A 289 -15.35 -10.95 -9.64
CA VAL A 289 -14.78 -10.73 -10.98
C VAL A 289 -13.32 -10.32 -10.81
N THR A 290 -12.40 -11.07 -11.41
CA THR A 290 -10.95 -10.82 -11.29
C THR A 290 -10.34 -10.46 -12.64
N TYR A 291 -9.68 -9.31 -12.73
CA TYR A 291 -8.82 -8.94 -13.85
C TYR A 291 -7.36 -9.19 -13.44
N THR A 292 -6.64 -10.05 -14.17
CA THR A 292 -5.27 -10.42 -13.83
C THR A 292 -4.41 -10.70 -15.04
N SER A 293 -3.10 -10.49 -14.92
CA SER A 293 -2.14 -11.05 -15.88
C SER A 293 -2.26 -12.58 -15.93
N TYR A 294 -2.02 -13.14 -17.11
CA TYR A 294 -1.88 -14.56 -17.32
C TYR A 294 -0.69 -15.10 -16.50
N PRO A 295 -0.78 -16.29 -15.90
CA PRO A 295 0.28 -16.80 -15.04
C PRO A 295 1.66 -16.82 -15.73
N GLY A 296 2.65 -16.19 -15.08
CA GLY A 296 4.02 -16.10 -15.61
C GLY A 296 4.24 -14.99 -16.64
N GLU A 297 3.23 -14.19 -16.94
CA GLU A 297 3.29 -13.06 -17.86
C GLU A 297 2.95 -11.76 -17.11
N VAL A 298 3.32 -10.61 -17.67
CA VAL A 298 2.98 -9.28 -17.14
C VAL A 298 2.22 -8.50 -18.21
N ALA A 299 0.95 -8.24 -17.95
CA ALA A 299 0.12 -7.34 -18.74
C ALA A 299 0.27 -5.91 -18.22
N ARG A 300 0.58 -4.98 -19.14
CA ARG A 300 0.59 -3.54 -18.86
C ARG A 300 -0.64 -2.89 -19.46
N VAL A 301 -1.51 -2.35 -18.60
CA VAL A 301 -2.61 -1.46 -19.01
C VAL A 301 -2.11 -0.02 -18.89
N THR A 302 -2.14 0.72 -19.99
CA THR A 302 -1.42 2.00 -20.09
C THR A 302 -2.23 3.06 -20.82
N GLY A 303 -2.15 4.30 -20.32
CA GLY A 303 -2.70 5.48 -20.98
C GLY A 303 -1.68 6.18 -21.87
N GLY A 304 -0.48 5.60 -21.97
CA GLY A 304 0.67 6.16 -22.66
C GLY A 304 0.85 5.59 -24.04
N ILE A 305 1.23 6.45 -24.97
CA ILE A 305 1.64 6.04 -26.32
C ILE A 305 3.15 5.90 -26.38
N LYS A 306 3.63 4.91 -27.13
CA LYS A 306 5.06 4.69 -27.36
C LYS A 306 5.56 5.65 -28.44
N LEU A 307 6.63 6.40 -28.14
CA LEU A 307 7.33 7.22 -29.14
C LEU A 307 8.46 6.40 -29.77
N PRO A 308 8.49 6.22 -31.11
CA PRO A 308 9.55 5.47 -31.75
C PRO A 308 10.90 6.20 -31.64
N TYR A 309 11.93 5.53 -31.12
CA TYR A 309 13.29 6.08 -31.06
C TYR A 309 13.77 6.59 -32.43
N SER A 310 13.44 5.87 -33.52
CA SER A 310 13.83 6.22 -34.89
C SER A 310 13.31 7.56 -35.40
N GLU A 311 12.30 8.13 -34.74
CA GLU A 311 11.72 9.43 -35.11
C GLU A 311 12.41 10.61 -34.42
N PHE A 312 13.22 10.35 -33.38
CA PHE A 312 14.04 11.37 -32.74
C PHE A 312 15.23 11.74 -33.64
N LYS A 313 15.43 13.04 -33.84
CA LYS A 313 16.53 13.61 -34.65
C LYS A 313 17.26 14.65 -33.83
N SER A 314 18.51 14.95 -34.17
CA SER A 314 19.18 16.12 -33.58
C SER A 314 18.35 17.37 -33.82
N ALA A 315 18.18 18.18 -32.77
CA ALA A 315 17.44 19.43 -32.88
C ALA A 315 18.08 20.36 -33.92
N SER A 316 17.25 21.05 -34.69
CA SER A 316 17.73 21.92 -35.76
C SER A 316 18.68 23.03 -35.27
N SER A 317 19.56 23.51 -36.14
CA SER A 317 20.49 24.61 -35.81
C SER A 317 19.78 25.87 -35.33
N ASP A 318 18.60 26.15 -35.91
CA ASP A 318 17.79 27.33 -35.56
C ASP A 318 17.19 27.20 -34.15
N MET A 319 16.83 25.98 -33.74
CA MET A 319 16.33 25.71 -32.39
C MET A 319 17.46 25.71 -31.38
N THR A 320 18.55 24.97 -31.62
CA THR A 320 19.70 24.90 -30.71
C THR A 320 20.41 26.25 -30.53
N ALA A 321 20.33 27.15 -31.52
CA ALA A 321 20.79 28.54 -31.39
C ALA A 321 20.04 29.35 -30.32
N LYS A 322 18.84 28.93 -29.88
CA LYS A 322 18.06 29.61 -28.83
C LYS A 322 18.44 29.17 -27.41
N LEU A 323 19.05 28.00 -27.23
CA LEU A 323 19.47 27.50 -25.90
C LEU A 323 20.42 28.51 -25.22
N LEU A 324 20.28 28.74 -23.92
CA LEU A 324 21.18 29.63 -23.20
C LEU A 324 22.51 28.92 -22.88
N ASP A 325 22.47 27.65 -22.50
CA ASP A 325 23.68 26.82 -22.43
C ASP A 325 24.00 26.22 -23.82
N LYS A 326 25.11 26.65 -24.40
CA LYS A 326 25.54 26.17 -25.72
C LYS A 326 26.13 24.77 -25.68
N THR A 327 26.47 24.23 -24.51
CA THR A 327 27.00 22.88 -24.35
C THR A 327 25.92 21.79 -24.44
N ALA A 328 24.64 22.18 -24.48
CA ALA A 328 23.52 21.28 -24.72
C ALA A 328 23.14 21.15 -26.21
N ALA A 329 23.64 22.04 -27.08
CA ALA A 329 23.20 22.15 -28.47
C ALA A 329 23.34 20.88 -29.30
N ASP A 330 24.39 20.09 -29.09
CA ASP A 330 24.64 18.82 -29.80
C ASP A 330 23.97 17.60 -29.14
N LYS A 331 23.27 17.80 -28.02
CA LYS A 331 22.66 16.74 -27.21
C LYS A 331 21.14 16.73 -27.27
N VAL A 332 20.50 17.87 -27.59
CA VAL A 332 19.05 17.97 -27.67
C VAL A 332 18.53 17.28 -28.94
N LEU A 333 17.55 16.41 -28.74
CA LEU A 333 16.81 15.73 -29.79
C LEU A 333 15.43 16.38 -29.97
N GLU A 334 14.88 16.30 -31.17
CA GLU A 334 13.53 16.77 -31.52
C GLU A 334 12.71 15.64 -32.15
N ILE A 335 11.40 15.66 -31.92
CA ILE A 335 10.41 14.80 -32.56
C ILE A 335 9.12 15.59 -32.84
N ASP A 336 8.51 15.35 -33.98
CA ASP A 336 7.26 15.98 -34.40
C ASP A 336 6.08 15.09 -34.01
N LEU A 337 5.41 15.45 -32.92
CA LEU A 337 4.29 14.68 -32.38
C LEU A 337 3.07 14.73 -33.32
N GLY A 338 2.88 15.85 -34.03
CA GLY A 338 1.79 15.99 -35.00
C GLY A 338 1.92 15.02 -36.18
N LYS A 339 3.15 14.75 -36.65
CA LYS A 339 3.40 13.70 -37.66
C LYS A 339 3.04 12.30 -37.19
N LEU A 340 3.03 12.06 -35.88
CA LEU A 340 2.62 10.78 -35.27
C LEU A 340 1.12 10.73 -34.99
N GLY A 341 0.35 11.76 -35.36
CA GLY A 341 -1.08 11.84 -35.09
C GLY A 341 -1.42 12.21 -33.65
N ILE A 342 -0.44 12.74 -32.89
CA ILE A 342 -0.60 13.12 -31.50
C ILE A 342 -1.00 14.60 -31.45
N GLU A 343 -2.27 14.83 -31.12
CA GLU A 343 -2.90 16.15 -31.24
C GLU A 343 -3.19 16.78 -29.88
N ASP A 344 -3.63 15.99 -28.88
CA ASP A 344 -3.87 16.48 -27.52
C ASP A 344 -2.61 16.32 -26.66
N LEU A 345 -2.04 17.45 -26.25
CA LEU A 345 -0.84 17.51 -25.39
C LEU A 345 -1.18 18.00 -23.98
N GLY A 346 -2.48 18.14 -23.70
CA GLY A 346 -3.01 18.81 -22.52
C GLY A 346 -2.56 20.26 -22.42
N VAL A 347 -2.89 20.87 -21.28
CA VAL A 347 -2.51 22.24 -20.97
C VAL A 347 -1.76 22.26 -19.65
N LEU A 348 -0.73 23.10 -19.58
CA LEU A 348 -0.21 23.51 -18.28
C LEU A 348 -1.32 24.25 -17.53
N SER A 349 -1.43 23.99 -16.24
CA SER A 349 -2.49 24.57 -15.43
C SER A 349 -2.01 24.85 -14.02
N ARG A 350 -2.78 25.68 -13.33
CA ARG A 350 -2.54 25.99 -11.92
C ARG A 350 -2.72 24.72 -11.08
N ARG A 351 -1.80 24.47 -10.15
CA ARG A 351 -1.81 23.29 -9.27
C ARG A 351 -1.46 23.65 -7.83
N GLY A 352 -1.91 22.82 -6.89
CA GLY A 352 -1.64 22.90 -5.46
C GLY A 352 -2.88 23.14 -4.58
N TYR A 353 -2.66 23.37 -3.28
CA TYR A 353 -3.71 23.59 -2.28
C TYR A 353 -4.78 24.62 -2.68
N LEU A 354 -6.04 24.25 -2.42
CA LEU A 354 -7.26 25.04 -2.67
C LEU A 354 -7.46 25.45 -4.15
N ILE A 355 -6.95 24.63 -5.07
CA ILE A 355 -7.25 24.72 -6.51
C ILE A 355 -8.14 23.54 -6.85
N ASN A 356 -9.23 23.78 -7.59
CA ASN A 356 -10.16 22.70 -7.92
C ASN A 356 -9.46 21.63 -8.78
N ALA A 357 -9.64 20.37 -8.40
CA ALA A 357 -8.91 19.20 -8.88
C ALA A 357 -9.31 18.72 -10.29
N ASP A 358 -10.21 19.44 -10.98
CA ASP A 358 -10.85 18.98 -12.21
C ASP A 358 -10.07 19.29 -13.49
N VAL A 359 -8.87 19.88 -13.40
CA VAL A 359 -8.04 20.10 -14.59
C VAL A 359 -7.18 18.87 -14.82
N ILE A 360 -7.29 18.22 -15.97
CA ILE A 360 -6.41 17.10 -16.34
C ILE A 360 -5.00 17.66 -16.60
N PRO A 361 -3.94 17.09 -15.99
CA PRO A 361 -2.55 17.46 -16.25
C PRO A 361 -2.16 17.49 -17.72
N GLN A 362 -1.08 18.20 -18.03
CA GLN A 362 -0.43 18.14 -19.34
C GLN A 362 0.08 16.73 -19.69
N ALA A 363 0.39 16.50 -20.96
CA ALA A 363 1.16 15.33 -21.35
C ALA A 363 2.57 15.37 -20.72
N GLU A 364 3.00 14.21 -20.23
CA GLU A 364 4.28 13.99 -19.56
C GLU A 364 5.08 12.93 -20.29
N LEU A 365 6.40 13.14 -20.33
CA LEU A 365 7.33 12.24 -20.99
C LEU A 365 7.98 11.31 -19.96
N TYR A 366 7.96 10.02 -20.25
CA TYR A 366 8.58 8.97 -19.46
C TYR A 366 9.60 8.23 -20.33
N VAL A 367 10.79 7.98 -19.79
CA VAL A 367 11.86 7.22 -20.47
C VAL A 367 12.36 6.16 -19.51
N ASP A 368 12.23 4.89 -19.91
CA ASP A 368 12.69 3.73 -19.14
C ASP A 368 12.11 3.72 -17.71
N GLY A 369 10.84 4.10 -17.57
CA GLY A 369 10.12 4.19 -16.29
C GLY A 369 10.49 5.40 -15.42
N SER A 370 11.26 6.35 -15.95
CA SER A 370 11.58 7.61 -15.25
C SER A 370 10.77 8.77 -15.82
N ARG A 371 10.12 9.56 -14.96
CA ARG A 371 9.46 10.82 -15.34
C ARG A 371 10.52 11.85 -15.73
N MET A 372 10.46 12.35 -16.97
CA MET A 372 11.34 13.41 -17.44
C MET A 372 10.91 14.76 -16.84
N GLN A 373 11.86 15.67 -16.72
CA GLN A 373 11.66 16.97 -16.08
C GLN A 373 11.34 18.03 -17.14
N LEU A 374 10.28 18.82 -16.93
CA LEU A 374 10.10 20.02 -17.75
C LEU A 374 11.33 20.91 -17.61
N ALA A 375 11.87 21.37 -18.75
CA ALA A 375 13.00 22.29 -18.80
C ALA A 375 12.76 23.48 -17.87
N LYS A 376 13.69 23.73 -16.96
CA LYS A 376 13.47 24.64 -15.83
C LYS A 376 14.67 25.53 -15.58
N TRP A 377 14.44 26.63 -14.87
CA TRP A 377 15.53 27.41 -14.31
C TRP A 377 15.18 27.97 -12.93
N PRO A 378 16.12 27.93 -11.98
CA PRO A 378 17.37 27.17 -12.01
C PRO A 378 17.16 25.64 -11.85
N ASN A 379 18.17 24.83 -12.18
CA ASN A 379 18.07 23.35 -12.10
C ASN A 379 18.17 22.79 -10.69
N SER A 380 19.28 23.08 -10.02
CA SER A 380 19.62 22.59 -8.69
C SER A 380 19.34 23.59 -7.58
N ASP A 381 19.40 24.88 -7.91
CA ASP A 381 19.17 25.97 -6.96
C ASP A 381 17.70 26.37 -6.89
N TRP A 382 17.40 27.30 -6.00
CA TRP A 382 16.12 28.01 -5.95
C TRP A 382 16.38 29.50 -5.93
N VAL A 383 15.44 30.24 -6.49
CA VAL A 383 15.56 31.68 -6.64
C VAL A 383 14.44 32.35 -5.84
N GLY A 384 14.66 33.57 -5.35
CA GLY A 384 13.74 34.24 -4.41
C GLY A 384 13.19 35.55 -4.95
N THR A 385 12.23 36.13 -4.24
CA THR A 385 11.74 37.49 -4.54
C THR A 385 12.43 38.52 -3.65
N THR A 386 12.64 39.75 -4.14
CA THR A 386 13.24 40.85 -3.35
C THR A 386 12.22 41.85 -2.81
N GLY A 387 10.95 41.73 -3.18
CA GLY A 387 9.87 42.53 -2.62
C GLY A 387 8.53 42.27 -3.31
N ILE A 388 7.44 42.64 -2.65
CA ILE A 388 6.08 42.50 -3.16
C ILE A 388 5.59 43.88 -3.62
N VAL A 389 5.20 44.01 -4.89
CA VAL A 389 4.59 45.24 -5.44
C VAL A 389 3.08 45.17 -5.28
N ARG A 390 2.48 44.01 -5.56
CA ARG A 390 1.07 43.73 -5.34
C ARG A 390 0.93 42.27 -4.94
N SER A 391 0.29 41.99 -3.80
CA SER A 391 0.15 40.63 -3.28
C SER A 391 -0.76 39.73 -4.12
N GLY A 392 -1.65 40.31 -4.94
CA GLY A 392 -2.80 39.56 -5.47
C GLY A 392 -3.72 39.08 -4.35
N ALA A 393 -4.76 38.29 -4.67
CA ALA A 393 -5.61 37.69 -3.66
C ALA A 393 -6.23 36.35 -4.10
N ARG A 394 -6.43 35.47 -3.12
CA ARG A 394 -7.14 34.19 -3.28
C ARG A 394 -8.51 34.28 -2.63
N SER A 395 -9.52 33.70 -3.27
CA SER A 395 -10.80 33.41 -2.64
C SER A 395 -10.96 31.89 -2.47
N LYS A 396 -11.97 31.46 -1.70
CA LYS A 396 -12.35 30.04 -1.58
C LYS A 396 -12.82 29.43 -2.91
N THR A 397 -13.16 30.25 -3.90
CA THR A 397 -13.77 29.83 -5.18
C THR A 397 -12.95 30.21 -6.41
N GLY A 398 -11.78 30.83 -6.27
CA GLY A 398 -10.98 31.25 -7.41
C GLY A 398 -9.96 32.34 -7.09
N VAL A 399 -9.35 32.89 -8.15
CA VAL A 399 -8.30 33.89 -8.06
C VAL A 399 -8.84 35.28 -8.36
N LEU A 400 -8.41 36.28 -7.60
CA LEU A 400 -8.50 37.71 -7.92
C LEU A 400 -7.29 38.11 -8.81
N GLU A 401 -7.17 39.38 -9.20
CA GLU A 401 -6.02 39.88 -9.99
C GLU A 401 -4.67 39.31 -9.47
N GLY A 402 -3.83 38.75 -10.35
CA GLY A 402 -2.58 38.09 -9.97
C GLY A 402 -1.54 39.00 -9.30
N ALA A 403 -0.49 38.41 -8.73
CA ALA A 403 0.50 39.14 -7.96
C ALA A 403 1.61 39.79 -8.82
N VAL A 404 2.27 40.80 -8.28
CA VAL A 404 3.47 41.42 -8.88
C VAL A 404 4.58 41.42 -7.82
N TYR A 405 5.73 40.84 -8.15
CA TYR A 405 6.88 40.77 -7.25
C TYR A 405 8.19 41.18 -7.96
N LYS A 406 9.12 41.69 -7.16
CA LYS A 406 10.46 42.10 -7.61
C LYS A 406 11.44 40.94 -7.56
N ILE A 407 12.39 40.95 -8.49
CA ILE A 407 13.50 40.02 -8.61
C ILE A 407 14.80 40.81 -8.82
N ASP A 408 15.95 40.23 -8.50
CA ASP A 408 17.28 40.84 -8.69
C ASP A 408 18.15 40.11 -9.73
N TYR A 409 17.57 39.17 -10.46
CA TYR A 409 18.20 38.41 -11.55
C TYR A 409 17.60 38.76 -12.92
N ASP A 410 18.41 38.65 -13.98
CA ASP A 410 18.04 39.03 -15.34
C ASP A 410 17.61 37.85 -16.24
N ARG A 411 17.83 36.60 -15.77
CA ARG A 411 17.63 35.38 -16.58
C ARG A 411 16.28 35.33 -17.29
N PRO A 412 15.13 35.65 -16.65
CA PRO A 412 13.83 35.62 -17.31
C PRO A 412 13.71 36.49 -18.56
N THR A 413 14.46 37.60 -18.64
CA THR A 413 14.40 38.53 -19.78
C THR A 413 15.02 37.97 -21.07
N LYS A 414 15.75 36.85 -20.96
CA LYS A 414 16.42 36.17 -22.08
C LYS A 414 15.49 35.20 -22.80
N TRP A 415 14.43 34.73 -22.16
CA TRP A 415 13.50 33.75 -22.71
C TRP A 415 12.68 34.33 -23.87
N LYS A 416 12.48 33.51 -24.89
CA LYS A 416 11.62 33.76 -26.08
C LYS A 416 10.52 32.71 -26.20
N THR A 417 10.55 31.66 -25.38
CA THR A 417 9.40 30.76 -25.16
C THR A 417 8.13 31.59 -24.95
N ASN A 418 7.02 31.13 -25.53
CA ASN A 418 5.73 31.79 -25.40
C ASN A 418 5.40 31.96 -23.92
N ILE A 419 5.21 33.19 -23.46
CA ILE A 419 5.02 33.50 -22.04
C ILE A 419 3.83 32.75 -21.41
N ASN A 420 2.81 32.41 -22.21
CA ASN A 420 1.66 31.62 -21.75
C ASN A 420 2.00 30.16 -21.44
N GLU A 421 3.19 29.69 -21.82
CA GLU A 421 3.71 28.36 -21.54
C GLU A 421 4.73 28.35 -20.39
N ILE A 422 5.04 29.50 -19.76
CA ILE A 422 6.01 29.59 -18.67
C ILE A 422 5.29 29.72 -17.33
N TYR A 423 5.66 28.87 -16.38
CA TYR A 423 5.07 28.85 -15.04
C TYR A 423 6.13 29.18 -13.98
N THR A 424 5.74 29.97 -12.98
CA THR A 424 6.47 30.03 -11.71
C THR A 424 6.01 28.88 -10.83
N ALA A 425 6.93 28.05 -10.36
CA ALA A 425 6.65 26.92 -9.48
C ALA A 425 7.43 27.09 -8.17
N GLY A 426 6.77 26.95 -7.02
CA GLY A 426 7.44 27.10 -5.72
C GLY A 426 6.55 27.60 -4.60
N VAL A 427 7.20 28.08 -3.54
CA VAL A 427 6.56 28.66 -2.35
C VAL A 427 6.66 30.18 -2.43
N LEU A 428 5.52 30.80 -2.74
CA LEU A 428 5.33 32.26 -2.81
C LEU A 428 4.47 32.81 -1.66
N GLY A 429 4.21 32.01 -0.63
CA GLY A 429 3.27 32.34 0.44
C GLY A 429 3.54 31.51 1.68
N PRO A 430 2.50 31.03 2.38
CA PRO A 430 2.71 30.12 3.52
C PRO A 430 3.53 28.89 3.14
N ASN A 431 4.53 28.56 3.96
CA ASN A 431 5.58 27.57 3.64
C ASN A 431 5.14 26.11 3.64
N TYR A 432 3.89 25.86 3.99
CA TYR A 432 3.26 24.55 3.93
C TYR A 432 2.60 24.25 2.56
N PHE A 433 2.64 25.21 1.63
CA PHE A 433 1.95 25.14 0.34
C PHE A 433 2.87 25.43 -0.84
N TYR A 434 2.79 24.58 -1.88
CA TYR A 434 3.46 24.76 -3.16
C TYR A 434 2.46 25.15 -4.26
N GLY A 435 2.80 26.16 -5.06
CA GLY A 435 1.95 26.61 -6.16
C GLY A 435 2.65 26.63 -7.51
N TYR A 436 1.85 26.39 -8.55
CA TYR A 436 2.21 26.58 -9.95
C TYR A 436 1.39 27.74 -10.52
N PHE A 437 2.05 28.82 -10.94
CA PHE A 437 1.41 30.07 -11.32
C PHE A 437 1.80 30.51 -12.72
N PRO A 438 0.83 30.79 -13.60
CA PRO A 438 1.12 31.32 -14.93
C PRO A 438 1.63 32.76 -14.86
N ILE A 439 2.60 33.07 -15.72
CA ILE A 439 3.17 34.41 -15.86
C ILE A 439 2.38 35.21 -16.89
N ASP A 440 2.07 36.46 -16.55
CA ASP A 440 1.46 37.44 -17.46
C ASP A 440 2.50 38.34 -18.13
N LYS A 441 3.52 38.77 -17.36
CA LYS A 441 4.57 39.68 -17.85
C LYS A 441 5.91 39.41 -17.19
N ILE A 442 6.97 39.50 -18.00
CA ILE A 442 8.37 39.51 -17.57
C ILE A 442 8.97 40.88 -17.90
N GLU A 443 9.51 41.55 -16.88
CA GLU A 443 10.18 42.84 -17.01
C GLU A 443 11.53 42.80 -16.29
N PRO A 444 12.51 43.65 -16.66
CA PRO A 444 13.74 43.78 -15.88
C PRO A 444 13.43 44.07 -14.40
N GLY A 445 13.84 43.15 -13.51
CA GLY A 445 13.64 43.27 -12.07
C GLY A 445 12.23 42.97 -11.55
N GLN A 446 11.31 42.49 -12.38
CA GLN A 446 9.91 42.29 -11.98
C GLN A 446 9.20 41.16 -12.75
N ILE A 447 8.36 40.40 -12.06
CA ILE A 447 7.44 39.41 -12.64
C ILE A 447 6.00 39.74 -12.25
N THR A 448 5.10 39.66 -13.23
CA THR A 448 3.65 39.74 -13.02
C THR A 448 3.04 38.37 -13.25
N LEU A 449 2.39 37.81 -12.23
CA LEU A 449 1.57 36.61 -12.35
C LEU A 449 0.19 36.97 -12.89
N LYS A 450 -0.33 36.13 -13.78
CA LYS A 450 -1.70 36.28 -14.28
C LYS A 450 -2.73 36.04 -13.18
N GLU A 451 -2.43 35.06 -12.34
CA GLU A 451 -3.23 34.69 -11.18
C GLU A 451 -2.34 34.17 -10.05
N GLY A 452 -2.77 34.36 -8.81
CA GLY A 452 -2.09 33.88 -7.61
C GLY A 452 -1.98 34.94 -6.55
N SER A 453 -1.32 34.59 -5.45
CA SER A 453 -0.99 35.52 -4.39
C SER A 453 0.44 35.32 -3.92
N VAL A 454 1.10 36.42 -3.55
CA VAL A 454 2.42 36.44 -2.93
C VAL A 454 2.32 37.10 -1.56
N THR A 455 2.81 36.46 -0.51
CA THR A 455 2.73 36.95 0.88
C THR A 455 3.96 36.52 1.68
N GLU A 456 4.51 37.41 2.49
CA GLU A 456 5.60 37.05 3.40
C GLU A 456 5.12 36.09 4.51
N TYR A 457 5.98 35.13 4.87
CA TYR A 457 5.75 34.15 5.93
C TYR A 457 7.07 33.80 6.65
N TYR A 458 7.15 32.70 7.40
CA TYR A 458 8.32 32.35 8.23
C TYR A 458 9.65 32.25 7.48
N SER A 459 9.65 31.95 6.17
CA SER A 459 10.86 31.84 5.34
C SER A 459 10.82 32.76 4.13
N LYS A 460 11.97 32.85 3.46
CA LYS A 460 12.07 33.42 2.13
C LYS A 460 11.27 32.58 1.13
N HIS A 461 10.74 33.23 0.10
CA HIS A 461 10.21 32.55 -1.05
C HIS A 461 11.32 31.77 -1.77
N PHE A 462 10.99 30.57 -2.23
CA PHE A 462 11.83 29.77 -3.10
C PHE A 462 11.00 29.33 -4.30
N ILE A 463 11.42 29.80 -5.47
CA ILE A 463 10.75 29.58 -6.75
C ILE A 463 11.75 29.11 -7.81
N ARG A 464 11.18 28.49 -8.83
CA ARG A 464 11.80 28.20 -10.12
C ARG A 464 10.79 28.50 -11.23
N TYR A 465 11.27 28.47 -12.46
CA TYR A 465 10.47 28.65 -13.65
C TYR A 465 10.52 27.39 -14.50
N GLU A 466 9.39 26.95 -15.03
CA GLU A 466 9.29 25.67 -15.73
C GLU A 466 8.69 25.84 -17.13
N ASN A 467 9.00 24.86 -17.99
CA ASN A 467 8.59 24.72 -19.38
C ASN A 467 9.15 25.82 -20.30
N ILE A 468 10.48 26.00 -20.25
CA ILE A 468 11.22 27.00 -21.03
C ILE A 468 12.20 26.30 -21.96
N PHE A 469 11.98 26.38 -23.28
CA PHE A 469 12.88 25.73 -24.26
C PHE A 469 14.33 26.17 -24.11
N GLU A 470 14.57 27.47 -23.88
CA GLU A 470 15.93 28.01 -23.83
C GLU A 470 16.75 27.53 -22.62
N GLU A 471 16.09 26.91 -21.64
CA GLU A 471 16.69 26.35 -20.42
C GLU A 471 16.78 24.82 -20.47
N ILE A 472 16.68 24.18 -21.65
CA ILE A 472 17.08 22.76 -21.78
C ILE A 472 18.61 22.70 -21.69
N ASP A 473 19.13 22.31 -20.54
CA ASP A 473 20.58 22.30 -20.28
C ASP A 473 21.07 21.13 -19.41
N GLU A 474 20.17 20.29 -18.86
CA GLU A 474 20.53 19.05 -18.15
C GLU A 474 19.92 17.76 -18.75
N PRO A 475 20.61 16.60 -18.65
CA PRO A 475 20.04 15.32 -19.05
C PRO A 475 18.73 14.99 -18.32
N GLY A 476 17.73 14.54 -19.07
CA GLY A 476 16.39 14.23 -18.56
C GLY A 476 15.40 15.40 -18.69
N GLU A 477 15.85 16.57 -19.16
CA GLU A 477 14.95 17.70 -19.41
C GLU A 477 14.26 17.63 -20.77
N TYR A 478 13.00 18.06 -20.81
CA TYR A 478 12.22 18.13 -22.04
C TYR A 478 11.35 19.39 -22.12
N TYR A 479 10.97 19.76 -23.33
CA TYR A 479 10.02 20.83 -23.63
C TYR A 479 9.06 20.37 -24.71
N ILE A 480 7.78 20.73 -24.59
CA ILE A 480 6.77 20.51 -25.63
C ILE A 480 6.22 21.87 -26.04
N ASP A 481 6.47 22.26 -27.29
CA ASP A 481 5.79 23.39 -27.91
C ASP A 481 4.41 22.93 -28.36
N ARG A 482 3.36 23.34 -27.64
CA ARG A 482 1.98 22.90 -27.95
C ARG A 482 1.41 23.53 -29.21
N ASN A 483 2.01 24.62 -29.70
CA ASN A 483 1.55 25.28 -30.92
C ASN A 483 2.06 24.53 -32.17
N THR A 484 3.31 24.09 -32.13
CA THR A 484 3.95 23.36 -33.24
C THR A 484 3.90 21.84 -33.08
N LYS A 485 3.56 21.35 -31.88
CA LYS A 485 3.56 19.93 -31.47
C LYS A 485 4.96 19.30 -31.53
N MET A 486 5.99 20.11 -31.39
CA MET A 486 7.36 19.64 -31.32
C MET A 486 7.73 19.31 -29.88
N LEU A 487 8.25 18.11 -29.65
CA LEU A 487 8.88 17.72 -28.40
C LEU A 487 10.39 17.79 -28.56
N TYR A 488 11.06 18.38 -27.59
CA TYR A 488 12.52 18.46 -27.49
C TYR A 488 12.96 17.79 -26.20
N LEU A 489 14.02 16.98 -26.28
CA LEU A 489 14.53 16.18 -25.16
C LEU A 489 16.05 16.27 -25.11
N TYR A 490 16.61 16.59 -23.95
CA TYR A 490 18.00 16.25 -23.62
C TYR A 490 17.98 14.85 -22.99
N PRO A 491 18.38 13.80 -23.73
CA PRO A 491 18.26 12.44 -23.23
C PRO A 491 19.19 12.16 -22.04
N GLN A 492 18.71 11.32 -21.13
CA GLN A 492 19.53 10.75 -20.07
C GLN A 492 20.56 9.73 -20.62
N SER A 493 21.56 9.40 -19.80
CA SER A 493 22.53 8.36 -20.15
C SER A 493 21.83 7.02 -20.42
N GLY A 494 22.22 6.33 -21.49
CA GLY A 494 21.65 5.03 -21.88
C GLY A 494 20.46 5.12 -22.83
N PHE A 495 19.98 6.31 -23.18
CA PHE A 495 18.93 6.50 -24.19
C PHE A 495 19.35 5.92 -25.55
N GLY A 496 18.52 5.04 -26.12
CA GLY A 496 18.82 4.35 -27.37
C GLY A 496 17.62 3.59 -27.95
N GLU A 497 17.87 2.78 -28.99
CA GLU A 497 16.83 1.98 -29.67
C GLU A 497 16.04 1.04 -28.74
N GLY A 498 16.64 0.63 -27.61
CA GLY A 498 16.02 -0.23 -26.61
C GLY A 498 15.16 0.51 -25.56
N SER A 499 15.16 1.84 -25.55
CA SER A 499 14.44 2.62 -24.54
C SER A 499 12.92 2.51 -24.67
N ASP A 500 12.21 2.39 -23.55
CA ASP A 500 10.76 2.55 -23.48
C ASP A 500 10.42 4.03 -23.30
N ILE A 501 10.11 4.70 -24.41
CA ILE A 501 9.82 6.13 -24.47
C ILE A 501 8.31 6.30 -24.57
N ARG A 502 7.69 6.93 -23.58
CA ARG A 502 6.24 7.08 -23.50
C ARG A 502 5.81 8.52 -23.27
N LEU A 503 4.74 8.90 -23.95
CA LEU A 503 4.05 10.15 -23.71
C LEU A 503 2.67 9.83 -23.13
N SER A 504 2.33 10.39 -21.96
CA SER A 504 1.00 10.21 -21.38
C SER A 504 -0.06 10.92 -22.23
N GLN A 505 -1.11 10.19 -22.61
CA GLN A 505 -2.16 10.69 -23.52
C GLN A 505 -3.54 10.66 -22.89
N LEU A 506 -3.89 9.56 -22.21
CA LEU A 506 -5.23 9.38 -21.66
C LEU A 506 -5.52 10.44 -20.59
N GLY A 507 -6.53 11.29 -20.83
CA GLY A 507 -6.99 12.31 -19.89
C GLY A 507 -7.93 11.80 -18.81
N GLU A 508 -8.26 10.51 -18.82
CA GLU A 508 -9.14 9.84 -17.88
C GLU A 508 -8.39 8.79 -17.06
N ASN A 509 -8.99 8.28 -15.98
CA ASN A 509 -8.35 7.20 -15.24
C ASN A 509 -8.37 5.93 -16.10
N LEU A 510 -7.36 5.07 -16.03
CA LEU A 510 -7.35 3.81 -16.80
C LEU A 510 -8.62 2.99 -16.55
N ILE A 511 -9.04 2.94 -15.28
CA ILE A 511 -10.24 2.24 -14.82
C ILE A 511 -11.05 3.21 -13.98
N SER A 512 -12.30 3.42 -14.38
CA SER A 512 -13.26 4.28 -13.69
C SER A 512 -14.50 3.47 -13.34
N GLY A 513 -15.17 3.80 -12.24
CA GLY A 513 -16.44 3.14 -11.93
C GLY A 513 -17.26 3.72 -10.79
N SER A 514 -18.52 3.29 -10.72
CA SER A 514 -19.47 3.60 -9.65
C SER A 514 -20.38 2.42 -9.38
N ASN A 515 -20.70 2.16 -8.10
CA ASN A 515 -21.52 1.01 -7.67
C ASN A 515 -20.91 -0.33 -8.09
N VAL A 516 -19.61 -0.51 -7.81
CA VAL A 516 -18.85 -1.71 -8.18
C VAL A 516 -18.62 -2.56 -6.93
N SER A 517 -18.92 -3.85 -7.01
CA SER A 517 -18.73 -4.76 -5.88
C SER A 517 -18.05 -6.09 -6.24
N ASN A 518 -17.25 -6.62 -5.31
CA ASN A 518 -16.54 -7.91 -5.42
C ASN A 518 -15.69 -8.01 -6.70
N VAL A 519 -14.89 -6.98 -6.98
CA VAL A 519 -13.97 -6.92 -8.13
C VAL A 519 -12.53 -6.89 -7.65
N THR A 520 -11.66 -7.67 -8.28
CA THR A 520 -10.23 -7.73 -7.97
C THR A 520 -9.39 -7.38 -9.19
N PHE A 521 -8.46 -6.45 -9.03
CA PHE A 521 -7.36 -6.19 -9.98
C PHE A 521 -6.09 -6.77 -9.41
N LYS A 522 -5.44 -7.67 -10.15
CA LYS A 522 -4.34 -8.45 -9.61
C LYS A 522 -3.19 -8.65 -10.58
N ASN A 523 -1.94 -8.56 -10.13
CA ASN A 523 -0.75 -8.82 -10.95
C ASN A 523 -0.65 -7.96 -12.22
N LEU A 524 -1.18 -6.74 -12.22
CA LEU A 524 -1.16 -5.85 -13.39
C LEU A 524 -0.12 -4.75 -13.23
N LYS A 525 0.47 -4.33 -14.35
CA LYS A 525 1.12 -3.02 -14.43
C LYS A 525 0.10 -2.00 -14.95
N LEU A 526 -0.12 -0.92 -14.22
CA LEU A 526 -1.06 0.15 -14.54
C LEU A 526 -0.28 1.47 -14.59
N ASP A 527 -0.10 2.07 -15.77
CA ASP A 527 0.81 3.22 -15.90
C ASP A 527 0.44 4.30 -16.94
N CYS A 528 1.23 5.37 -16.91
CA CYS A 528 1.37 6.39 -17.96
C CYS A 528 0.08 7.10 -18.37
N SER A 529 -0.81 7.42 -17.42
CA SER A 529 -2.02 8.22 -17.66
C SER A 529 -1.82 9.69 -17.27
N ARG A 530 -2.43 10.63 -18.01
CA ARG A 530 -2.48 12.04 -17.57
C ARG A 530 -3.39 12.20 -16.35
N ALA A 531 -4.37 11.31 -16.15
CA ALA A 531 -5.11 11.21 -14.90
C ALA A 531 -4.50 10.12 -14.00
N GLY A 532 -5.32 9.36 -13.28
CA GLY A 532 -4.90 8.28 -12.39
C GLY A 532 -5.01 6.90 -13.03
N THR A 533 -4.80 5.84 -12.24
CA THR A 533 -5.04 4.47 -12.73
C THR A 533 -6.44 3.98 -12.38
N ILE A 534 -6.79 3.91 -11.10
CA ILE A 534 -8.08 3.39 -10.65
C ILE A 534 -8.85 4.48 -9.90
N ARG A 535 -10.10 4.73 -10.31
CA ARG A 535 -11.03 5.60 -9.59
C ARG A 535 -12.42 4.97 -9.50
N ILE A 536 -12.75 4.42 -8.34
CA ILE A 536 -14.06 3.77 -8.11
C ILE A 536 -14.77 4.43 -6.93
N ASN A 537 -16.01 4.87 -7.17
CA ASN A 537 -16.94 5.36 -6.16
C ASN A 537 -17.97 4.29 -5.82
N ASP A 538 -18.56 4.38 -4.63
CA ASP A 538 -19.57 3.44 -4.14
C ASP A 538 -19.11 1.97 -4.29
N ALA A 539 -17.87 1.73 -3.87
CA ALA A 539 -17.22 0.43 -3.95
C ALA A 539 -17.63 -0.48 -2.78
N THR A 540 -17.72 -1.78 -3.02
CA THR A 540 -17.87 -2.78 -1.94
C THR A 540 -16.99 -3.99 -2.23
N ASN A 541 -16.04 -4.32 -1.35
CA ASN A 541 -15.12 -5.46 -1.55
C ASN A 541 -14.31 -5.36 -2.87
N VAL A 542 -13.82 -4.17 -3.19
CA VAL A 542 -12.90 -3.98 -4.32
C VAL A 542 -11.46 -4.15 -3.85
N THR A 543 -10.70 -5.01 -4.52
CA THR A 543 -9.31 -5.32 -4.17
C THR A 543 -8.35 -4.93 -5.28
N VAL A 544 -7.26 -4.25 -4.93
CA VAL A 544 -6.08 -4.06 -5.79
C VAL A 544 -4.91 -4.80 -5.13
N GLU A 545 -4.42 -5.85 -5.78
CA GLU A 545 -3.46 -6.78 -5.20
C GLU A 545 -2.26 -7.02 -6.12
N ASN A 546 -1.05 -6.90 -5.58
CA ASN A 546 0.17 -7.29 -6.31
C ASN A 546 0.35 -6.55 -7.66
N CYS A 547 -0.09 -5.29 -7.74
CA CYS A 547 0.02 -4.46 -8.93
C CYS A 547 1.21 -3.50 -8.84
N GLU A 548 1.76 -3.12 -9.99
CA GLU A 548 2.63 -1.94 -10.14
C GLU A 548 1.77 -0.78 -10.66
N VAL A 549 1.70 0.31 -9.89
CA VAL A 549 0.96 1.53 -10.24
C VAL A 549 1.94 2.67 -10.35
N ALA A 550 2.09 3.24 -11.55
CA ALA A 550 3.11 4.24 -11.80
C ALA A 550 2.70 5.33 -12.78
N ASP A 551 3.51 6.39 -12.86
CA ASP A 551 3.51 7.35 -13.98
C ASP A 551 2.15 8.02 -14.24
N THR A 552 1.51 8.51 -13.18
CA THR A 552 0.20 9.18 -13.26
C THR A 552 0.30 10.68 -13.11
N GLY A 553 -0.58 11.44 -13.77
CA GLY A 553 -0.70 12.87 -13.54
C GLY A 553 -1.57 13.23 -12.32
N THR A 554 -2.48 12.34 -11.90
CA THR A 554 -3.27 12.51 -10.66
C THR A 554 -3.05 11.32 -9.70
N ASN A 555 -4.08 10.89 -8.96
CA ASN A 555 -3.92 9.88 -7.92
C ASN A 555 -3.53 8.53 -8.53
N GLY A 556 -2.77 7.71 -7.80
CA GLY A 556 -2.51 6.33 -8.21
C GLY A 556 -3.80 5.52 -8.16
N ILE A 557 -4.29 5.26 -6.95
CA ILE A 557 -5.52 4.51 -6.66
C ILE A 557 -6.48 5.39 -5.85
N TYR A 558 -7.74 5.48 -6.28
CA TYR A 558 -8.82 6.12 -5.55
C TYR A 558 -9.99 5.14 -5.37
N LEU A 559 -10.32 4.82 -4.11
CA LEU A 559 -11.44 3.96 -3.73
C LEU A 559 -12.30 4.65 -2.68
N LYS A 560 -13.60 4.80 -2.97
CA LYS A 560 -14.59 5.28 -2.01
C LYS A 560 -15.65 4.20 -1.81
N GLY A 561 -15.71 3.58 -0.64
CA GLY A 561 -16.54 2.40 -0.42
C GLY A 561 -16.24 1.67 0.89
N THR A 562 -16.73 0.43 1.00
CA THR A 562 -16.54 -0.44 2.17
C THR A 562 -15.83 -1.74 1.81
N GLY A 563 -15.09 -2.33 2.73
CA GLY A 563 -14.36 -3.59 2.54
C GLY A 563 -13.30 -3.53 1.44
N CYS A 564 -12.84 -2.34 1.05
CA CYS A 564 -11.89 -2.17 -0.03
C CYS A 564 -10.45 -2.42 0.47
N VAL A 565 -9.64 -3.09 -0.36
CA VAL A 565 -8.29 -3.52 0.01
C VAL A 565 -7.28 -3.11 -1.05
N VAL A 566 -6.20 -2.45 -0.63
CA VAL A 566 -5.00 -2.22 -1.46
C VAL A 566 -3.84 -2.93 -0.77
N LYS A 567 -3.30 -3.98 -1.40
CA LYS A 567 -2.25 -4.79 -0.79
C LYS A 567 -1.17 -5.26 -1.74
N ASN A 568 0.03 -5.42 -1.22
CA ASN A 568 1.17 -5.99 -1.94
C ASN A 568 1.52 -5.20 -3.20
N CYS A 569 1.17 -3.92 -3.29
CA CYS A 569 1.40 -3.10 -4.49
C CYS A 569 2.73 -2.34 -4.40
N LEU A 570 3.33 -2.14 -5.57
CA LEU A 570 4.42 -1.17 -5.78
C LEU A 570 3.80 0.08 -6.41
N ILE A 571 3.86 1.22 -5.72
CA ILE A 571 3.17 2.45 -6.14
C ILE A 571 4.20 3.59 -6.18
N HIS A 572 4.45 4.16 -7.35
CA HIS A 572 5.49 5.18 -7.48
C HIS A 572 5.29 6.20 -8.58
N ASP A 573 6.03 7.31 -8.50
CA ASP A 573 6.03 8.38 -9.51
C ASP A 573 4.59 8.88 -9.81
N ILE A 574 3.86 9.19 -8.74
CA ILE A 574 2.44 9.58 -8.75
C ILE A 574 2.30 11.11 -8.71
N GLY A 575 1.48 11.66 -9.60
CA GLY A 575 1.31 13.11 -9.74
C GLY A 575 0.70 13.77 -8.50
N SER A 576 -0.24 13.12 -7.82
CA SER A 576 -0.85 13.58 -6.56
C SER A 576 -0.78 12.51 -5.46
N THR A 577 -1.90 12.03 -4.91
CA THR A 577 -1.89 11.05 -3.81
C THR A 577 -1.70 9.62 -4.33
N GLY A 578 -0.82 8.84 -3.68
CA GLY A 578 -0.58 7.44 -4.02
C GLY A 578 -1.85 6.58 -3.92
N VAL A 579 -2.39 6.45 -2.70
CA VAL A 579 -3.64 5.74 -2.40
C VAL A 579 -4.59 6.68 -1.65
N SER A 580 -5.74 6.96 -2.23
CA SER A 580 -6.84 7.66 -1.56
C SER A 580 -7.98 6.68 -1.30
N ILE A 581 -8.22 6.36 -0.03
CA ILE A 581 -9.26 5.42 0.38
C ILE A 581 -10.19 6.04 1.41
N SER A 582 -11.50 5.84 1.27
CA SER A 582 -12.49 6.39 2.21
C SER A 582 -13.77 5.57 2.24
N GLY A 583 -14.50 5.63 3.34
CA GLY A 583 -15.86 5.09 3.43
C GLY A 583 -16.28 4.75 4.85
N GLY A 584 -17.33 3.92 4.96
CA GLY A 584 -18.09 3.76 6.20
C GLY A 584 -19.25 4.75 6.30
N ASN A 585 -19.87 4.82 7.48
CA ASN A 585 -20.94 5.78 7.79
C ASN A 585 -20.49 6.69 8.93
N TYR A 586 -19.98 7.87 8.58
CA TYR A 586 -19.53 8.87 9.55
C TYR A 586 -20.63 9.34 10.50
N ASP A 587 -21.84 9.58 10.00
CA ASP A 587 -22.94 10.11 10.81
C ASP A 587 -23.38 9.12 11.90
N ASN A 588 -23.27 7.82 11.63
CA ASN A 588 -23.62 6.74 12.57
C ASN A 588 -22.41 6.01 13.17
N ARG A 589 -21.18 6.46 12.88
CA ARG A 589 -19.92 5.84 13.30
C ARG A 589 -19.84 4.33 12.97
N ILE A 590 -20.15 3.98 11.72
CA ILE A 590 -20.01 2.59 11.21
C ILE A 590 -18.73 2.52 10.38
N SER A 591 -17.88 1.54 10.70
CA SER A 591 -16.62 1.30 9.99
C SER A 591 -16.84 1.04 8.50
N GLY A 592 -15.91 1.53 7.67
CA GLY A 592 -15.81 1.14 6.28
C GLY A 592 -15.00 -0.14 6.07
N GLU A 593 -14.27 -0.63 7.07
CA GLU A 593 -13.45 -1.85 7.00
C GLU A 593 -12.44 -1.86 5.83
N ASN A 594 -11.96 -0.68 5.46
CA ASN A 594 -11.01 -0.52 4.37
C ASN A 594 -9.58 -0.79 4.86
N VAL A 595 -8.75 -1.41 4.02
CA VAL A 595 -7.38 -1.84 4.38
C VAL A 595 -6.38 -1.39 3.32
N VAL A 596 -5.28 -0.77 3.76
CA VAL A 596 -4.10 -0.49 2.94
C VAL A 596 -2.90 -1.16 3.61
N THR A 597 -2.44 -2.28 3.06
CA THR A 597 -1.44 -3.10 3.75
C THR A 597 -0.32 -3.64 2.87
N ASN A 598 0.90 -3.72 3.41
CA ASN A 598 2.04 -4.31 2.73
C ASN A 598 2.32 -3.71 1.34
N ASN A 599 2.24 -2.38 1.22
CA ASN A 599 2.55 -1.67 -0.02
C ASN A 599 3.87 -0.92 0.11
N HIS A 600 4.61 -0.82 -1.00
CA HIS A 600 5.76 0.06 -1.11
C HIS A 600 5.35 1.28 -1.94
N ILE A 601 5.28 2.44 -1.28
CA ILE A 601 4.80 3.70 -1.87
C ILE A 601 5.90 4.76 -1.77
N TYR A 602 6.38 5.24 -2.92
CA TYR A 602 7.40 6.28 -2.96
C TYR A 602 7.19 7.28 -4.08
N LYS A 603 7.74 8.50 -3.97
CA LYS A 603 7.56 9.56 -4.98
C LYS A 603 6.09 9.82 -5.33
N ALA A 604 5.23 9.91 -4.32
CA ALA A 604 3.92 10.56 -4.49
C ALA A 604 4.09 12.08 -4.61
N ALA A 605 3.02 12.78 -5.00
CA ALA A 605 2.96 14.24 -5.06
C ALA A 605 3.98 14.90 -6.02
N GLN A 606 4.27 14.28 -7.16
CA GLN A 606 5.27 14.79 -8.10
C GLN A 606 4.82 16.07 -8.84
N ILE A 607 3.52 16.22 -9.08
CA ILE A 607 2.92 17.41 -9.69
C ILE A 607 2.23 18.26 -8.63
N GLU A 608 1.32 17.69 -7.85
CA GLU A 608 0.63 18.40 -6.77
C GLU A 608 1.39 18.23 -5.46
N ARG A 609 2.43 19.05 -5.26
CA ARG A 609 3.45 18.82 -4.22
C ARG A 609 3.03 19.01 -2.78
N SER A 610 1.87 19.63 -2.50
CA SER A 610 1.44 19.96 -1.13
C SER A 610 0.03 19.49 -0.84
N TYR A 611 -0.21 18.97 0.38
CA TYR A 611 -1.49 18.35 0.79
C TYR A 611 -1.91 17.15 -0.07
N GLN A 612 -0.92 16.48 -0.65
CA GLN A 612 -1.04 15.15 -1.24
C GLN A 612 -0.13 14.22 -0.43
N ALA A 613 -0.50 12.94 -0.37
CA ALA A 613 0.15 11.97 0.51
C ALA A 613 0.50 10.67 -0.22
N GLY A 614 1.35 9.85 0.38
CA GLY A 614 1.45 8.44 -0.01
C GLY A 614 0.10 7.74 0.18
N ILE A 615 -0.52 7.95 1.34
CA ILE A 615 -1.84 7.43 1.69
C ILE A 615 -2.73 8.56 2.23
N LEU A 616 -3.96 8.65 1.75
CA LEU A 616 -5.01 9.54 2.26
C LEU A 616 -6.20 8.69 2.71
N LEU A 617 -6.50 8.74 4.01
CA LEU A 617 -7.80 8.33 4.53
C LEU A 617 -8.74 9.53 4.38
N GLY A 618 -9.62 9.46 3.37
CA GLY A 618 -10.38 10.60 2.88
C GLY A 618 -11.40 11.15 3.88
N HIS A 619 -11.91 12.36 3.60
CA HIS A 619 -12.86 13.07 4.46
C HIS A 619 -14.04 12.19 4.89
N GLN A 620 -14.37 12.20 6.19
CA GLN A 620 -15.44 11.40 6.78
C GLN A 620 -15.27 9.88 6.61
N SER A 621 -14.05 9.39 6.42
CA SER A 621 -13.79 7.95 6.52
C SER A 621 -13.93 7.48 7.97
N VAL A 622 -14.30 6.22 8.18
CA VAL A 622 -14.40 5.60 9.52
C VAL A 622 -13.74 4.23 9.49
N GLY A 623 -12.90 3.92 10.47
CA GLY A 623 -12.53 2.51 10.74
C GLY A 623 -11.61 1.83 9.72
N ALA A 624 -10.79 2.59 8.99
CA ALA A 624 -9.78 2.03 8.09
C ALA A 624 -8.50 1.59 8.81
N THR A 625 -7.81 0.58 8.26
CA THR A 625 -6.51 0.06 8.75
C THR A 625 -5.41 0.31 7.72
N VAL A 626 -4.29 0.90 8.18
CA VAL A 626 -3.08 1.12 7.39
C VAL A 626 -1.93 0.37 8.06
N SER A 627 -1.43 -0.70 7.45
CA SER A 627 -0.40 -1.53 8.11
C SER A 627 0.69 -2.09 7.22
N HIS A 628 1.89 -2.32 7.78
CA HIS A 628 3.00 -2.94 7.06
C HIS A 628 3.43 -2.24 5.76
N ASN A 629 3.19 -0.93 5.62
CA ASN A 629 3.59 -0.20 4.42
C ASN A 629 5.00 0.40 4.58
N GLU A 630 5.70 0.54 3.46
CA GLU A 630 6.94 1.31 3.32
C GLU A 630 6.59 2.61 2.58
N LEU A 631 6.70 3.76 3.27
CA LEU A 631 6.32 5.08 2.74
C LEU A 631 7.53 6.01 2.75
N HIS A 632 8.00 6.44 1.56
CA HIS A 632 9.16 7.32 1.49
C HIS A 632 9.24 8.23 0.26
N ASP A 633 10.25 9.10 0.23
CA ASP A 633 10.54 10.03 -0.88
C ASP A 633 9.35 10.94 -1.25
N MET A 634 8.77 11.59 -0.24
CA MET A 634 7.62 12.48 -0.43
C MET A 634 8.00 13.93 -0.16
N PRO A 635 7.60 14.87 -1.05
CA PRO A 635 7.92 16.27 -0.84
C PRO A 635 7.22 16.83 0.42
N HIS A 636 6.04 16.30 0.74
CA HIS A 636 5.14 16.74 1.82
C HIS A 636 4.80 15.55 2.73
N THR A 637 3.56 15.39 3.19
CA THR A 637 3.18 14.35 4.15
C THR A 637 3.15 12.92 3.58
N ALA A 638 3.40 11.91 4.43
CA ALA A 638 3.31 10.50 4.04
C ALA A 638 1.90 9.93 4.18
N LEU A 639 1.19 10.34 5.24
CA LEU A 639 -0.15 9.87 5.56
C LEU A 639 -1.03 11.04 6.03
N ILE A 640 -2.16 11.25 5.36
CA ILE A 640 -3.23 12.15 5.83
C ILE A 640 -4.40 11.32 6.33
N ILE A 641 -4.92 11.68 7.50
CA ILE A 641 -6.05 10.98 8.12
C ILE A 641 -7.18 11.98 8.41
N TYR A 642 -8.37 11.65 7.91
CA TYR A 642 -9.62 12.30 8.30
C TYR A 642 -10.60 11.27 8.86
N GLY A 643 -11.31 11.65 9.92
CA GLY A 643 -12.32 10.80 10.55
C GLY A 643 -11.79 9.90 11.67
N PRO A 644 -12.68 9.10 12.30
CA PRO A 644 -12.40 8.37 13.53
C PRO A 644 -12.10 6.88 13.34
N ASP A 645 -11.75 6.22 14.43
CA ASP A 645 -11.61 4.76 14.55
C ASP A 645 -10.53 4.13 13.65
N HIS A 646 -9.59 4.94 13.15
CA HIS A 646 -8.51 4.45 12.29
C HIS A 646 -7.40 3.77 13.06
N THR A 647 -6.82 2.72 12.47
CA THR A 647 -5.60 2.07 12.98
C THR A 647 -4.46 2.23 11.98
N VAL A 648 -3.32 2.73 12.46
CA VAL A 648 -2.07 2.87 11.69
C VAL A 648 -0.98 2.12 12.43
N GLU A 649 -0.53 0.99 11.88
CA GLU A 649 0.39 0.12 12.60
C GLU A 649 1.45 -0.60 11.77
N TYR A 650 2.63 -0.84 12.36
CA TYR A 650 3.69 -1.58 11.70
C TYR A 650 4.16 -0.98 10.37
N ASN A 651 3.97 0.31 10.14
CA ASN A 651 4.49 0.98 8.93
C ASN A 651 5.91 1.49 9.18
N ASN A 652 6.68 1.59 8.10
CA ASN A 652 7.97 2.27 8.08
C ASN A 652 7.85 3.54 7.22
N ILE A 653 8.13 4.70 7.82
CA ILE A 653 7.88 6.02 7.24
C ILE A 653 9.12 6.89 7.39
N TYR A 654 9.71 7.29 6.27
CA TYR A 654 10.94 8.09 6.27
C TYR A 654 11.12 8.89 4.99
N ASP A 655 12.09 9.81 4.98
CA ASP A 655 12.34 10.69 3.83
C ASP A 655 11.04 11.33 3.30
N ALA A 656 10.17 11.73 4.24
CA ALA A 656 8.94 12.45 3.99
C ALA A 656 9.06 13.88 4.52
N VAL A 657 8.19 14.76 4.04
CA VAL A 657 8.20 16.20 4.33
C VAL A 657 9.54 16.79 3.92
N LYS A 658 10.06 16.49 2.72
CA LYS A 658 11.42 16.93 2.33
C LYS A 658 11.53 18.42 2.02
N GLU A 659 10.42 19.09 1.73
CA GLU A 659 10.46 20.38 1.01
C GLU A 659 9.82 21.53 1.77
N PHE A 660 9.00 21.22 2.77
CA PHE A 660 8.13 22.19 3.42
C PHE A 660 8.46 22.38 4.89
N HIS A 661 8.05 23.53 5.40
CA HIS A 661 7.95 23.77 6.84
C HIS A 661 6.52 23.49 7.28
N ASP A 662 6.31 23.40 8.58
CA ASP A 662 4.97 23.33 9.17
C ASP A 662 4.12 22.15 8.65
N MET A 663 4.77 20.98 8.56
CA MET A 663 4.20 19.76 8.01
C MET A 663 4.75 18.50 8.66
N ASP A 664 4.08 17.38 8.46
CA ASP A 664 4.27 16.20 9.30
C ASP A 664 4.20 14.90 8.49
N ALA A 665 4.91 13.87 8.95
CA ALA A 665 4.88 12.57 8.27
C ALA A 665 3.47 11.96 8.35
N ILE A 666 2.81 12.05 9.50
CA ILE A 666 1.39 11.74 9.68
C ILE A 666 0.64 13.00 10.12
N TYR A 667 -0.29 13.45 9.27
CA TYR A 667 -1.09 14.66 9.50
C TYR A 667 -2.58 14.33 9.72
N MET A 668 -3.18 14.96 10.74
CA MET A 668 -4.57 14.83 11.14
C MET A 668 -5.18 16.18 11.48
N ASN A 669 -6.46 16.41 11.16
CA ASN A 669 -7.19 17.64 11.49
C ASN A 669 -8.32 17.40 12.52
N VAL A 670 -7.98 16.89 13.70
CA VAL A 670 -8.96 16.40 14.69
C VAL A 670 -9.51 17.48 15.64
N TYR A 671 -8.91 18.67 15.75
CA TYR A 671 -9.52 19.73 16.54
C TYR A 671 -10.74 20.36 15.88
N GLN A 672 -10.77 20.35 14.54
CA GLN A 672 -11.96 20.76 13.82
C GLN A 672 -13.20 19.92 14.23
N TYR A 673 -12.98 18.69 14.71
CA TYR A 673 -14.00 17.69 15.00
C TYR A 673 -13.69 16.90 16.30
N PRO A 674 -13.91 17.47 17.50
CA PRO A 674 -13.51 16.87 18.78
C PRO A 674 -14.20 15.53 19.15
N TRP A 675 -15.21 15.10 18.40
CA TRP A 675 -15.83 13.77 18.53
C TRP A 675 -15.13 12.70 17.69
N GLU A 676 -14.23 13.08 16.78
CA GLU A 676 -13.38 12.13 16.05
C GLU A 676 -12.33 11.55 16.99
N ARG A 677 -12.64 10.39 17.57
CA ARG A 677 -11.81 9.69 18.56
C ARG A 677 -11.32 8.34 18.02
N ASP A 678 -10.49 7.69 18.83
CA ASP A 678 -10.02 6.32 18.62
C ASP A 678 -9.18 6.15 17.33
N VAL A 679 -8.45 7.19 16.93
CA VAL A 679 -7.33 7.03 15.99
C VAL A 679 -6.11 6.51 16.75
N ILE A 680 -5.68 5.30 16.41
CA ILE A 680 -4.57 4.59 17.03
C ILE A 680 -3.40 4.56 16.06
N ILE A 681 -2.28 5.17 16.44
CA ILE A 681 -1.02 5.10 15.72
C ILE A 681 -0.04 4.31 16.59
N ARG A 682 0.24 3.06 16.21
CA ARG A 682 1.05 2.17 17.04
C ARG A 682 2.11 1.37 16.31
N ARG A 683 3.25 1.11 16.95
CA ARG A 683 4.28 0.21 16.41
C ARG A 683 4.75 0.59 15.00
N ASN A 684 4.83 1.88 14.69
CA ASN A 684 5.42 2.35 13.44
C ASN A 684 6.88 2.78 13.67
N PHE A 685 7.70 2.66 12.64
CA PHE A 685 9.04 3.25 12.60
C PHE A 685 8.98 4.54 11.78
N ILE A 686 9.16 5.68 12.44
CA ILE A 686 9.04 7.01 11.84
C ILE A 686 10.40 7.71 11.96
N HIS A 687 11.09 7.94 10.83
CA HIS A 687 12.48 8.38 10.90
C HIS A 687 12.95 9.28 9.79
N ASP A 688 14.12 9.91 10.01
CA ASP A 688 14.81 10.76 9.04
C ASP A 688 13.93 11.94 8.55
N LEU A 689 13.42 12.72 9.51
CA LEU A 689 12.51 13.86 9.27
C LEU A 689 13.09 15.19 9.79
N GLY A 690 12.62 16.31 9.23
CA GLY A 690 12.87 17.64 9.80
C GLY A 690 14.34 18.10 9.70
N GLN A 691 15.08 17.62 8.70
CA GLN A 691 16.51 17.90 8.56
C GLN A 691 16.77 19.20 7.79
N GLN A 692 16.24 19.31 6.58
CA GLN A 692 16.46 20.43 5.68
C GLN A 692 15.33 20.53 4.65
N THR A 693 14.98 21.75 4.25
CA THR A 693 14.23 22.02 3.02
C THR A 693 15.22 22.18 1.88
N PHE A 694 14.73 22.61 0.73
CA PHE A 694 15.56 22.95 -0.41
C PHE A 694 16.59 24.06 -0.16
N THR A 695 16.31 25.03 0.72
CA THR A 695 17.12 26.24 0.85
C THR A 695 17.63 26.50 2.26
N GLU A 696 17.06 25.84 3.27
CA GLU A 696 17.41 26.08 4.66
C GLU A 696 17.04 24.91 5.56
N ARG A 697 17.33 25.04 6.86
CA ARG A 697 16.93 24.01 7.83
C ARG A 697 15.44 24.06 8.08
N GLN A 698 14.83 22.88 8.21
CA GLN A 698 13.40 22.77 8.49
C GLN A 698 13.00 23.30 9.85
N MET A 699 11.73 23.70 9.92
CA MET A 699 11.09 24.24 11.11
C MET A 699 9.66 23.71 11.21
N ASN A 700 9.20 23.55 12.45
CA ASN A 700 7.83 23.14 12.77
C ASN A 700 7.42 21.82 12.09
N VAL A 701 8.28 20.80 12.09
CA VAL A 701 7.99 19.47 11.51
C VAL A 701 7.73 18.46 12.61
N ALA A 702 6.71 17.61 12.47
CA ALA A 702 6.51 16.48 13.38
C ALA A 702 6.49 15.12 12.68
N GLY A 703 6.80 14.06 13.44
CA GLY A 703 6.47 12.70 13.01
C GLY A 703 4.95 12.53 12.92
N ILE A 704 4.23 12.95 13.96
CA ILE A 704 2.76 12.89 14.04
C ILE A 704 2.24 14.24 14.51
N ARG A 705 1.26 14.81 13.81
CA ARG A 705 0.54 15.99 14.26
C ARG A 705 -0.96 15.83 14.18
N THR A 706 -1.60 16.29 15.25
CA THR A 706 -2.99 16.70 15.21
C THR A 706 -3.05 18.23 15.18
N ASP A 707 -3.54 18.76 14.07
CA ASP A 707 -3.58 20.21 13.86
C ASP A 707 -4.50 20.88 14.89
N ASN A 708 -4.21 22.15 15.18
CA ASN A 708 -5.02 23.08 15.97
C ASN A 708 -5.51 22.60 17.35
N ASN A 709 -4.71 22.06 18.27
CA ASN A 709 -5.20 21.53 19.57
C ASN A 709 -5.99 20.22 19.46
N GLY A 710 -5.50 19.26 18.68
CA GLY A 710 -6.18 17.98 18.50
C GLY A 710 -6.34 17.12 19.76
N ASN A 711 -7.37 16.26 19.74
CA ASN A 711 -7.87 15.56 20.93
C ASN A 711 -7.97 14.05 20.72
N GLY A 712 -7.80 13.27 21.78
CA GLY A 712 -8.10 11.82 21.78
C GLY A 712 -7.16 10.96 20.94
N LEU A 713 -5.99 11.47 20.55
CA LEU A 713 -4.99 10.73 19.79
C LEU A 713 -4.35 9.65 20.67
N GLN A 714 -4.18 8.44 20.15
CA GLN A 714 -3.41 7.37 20.80
C GLN A 714 -2.12 7.08 20.02
N VAL A 715 -0.98 7.42 20.60
CA VAL A 715 0.37 7.17 20.06
C VAL A 715 1.08 6.15 20.93
N LEU A 716 1.12 4.90 20.47
CA LEU A 716 1.49 3.74 21.29
C LEU A 716 2.69 2.98 20.71
N GLU A 717 3.74 2.75 21.47
CA GLU A 717 4.78 1.78 21.09
C GLU A 717 5.47 2.05 19.73
N ASN A 718 5.49 3.30 19.26
CA ASN A 718 6.19 3.69 18.04
C ASN A 718 7.67 3.92 18.32
N VAL A 719 8.49 3.78 17.28
CA VAL A 719 9.91 4.13 17.29
C VAL A 719 10.12 5.35 16.41
N PHE A 720 10.61 6.44 17.00
CA PHE A 720 10.98 7.67 16.32
C PHE A 720 12.50 7.77 16.25
N TYR A 721 13.07 8.05 15.09
CA TYR A 721 14.52 8.15 14.94
C TYR A 721 14.98 9.29 14.06
N ASN A 722 16.03 10.01 14.47
CA ASN A 722 16.67 11.06 13.66
C ASN A 722 15.67 12.12 13.18
N ILE A 723 14.94 12.69 14.14
CA ILE A 723 13.92 13.73 13.89
C ILE A 723 14.47 15.07 14.34
N GLY A 724 14.81 15.92 13.38
CA GLY A 724 15.45 17.21 13.61
C GLY A 724 16.95 17.12 13.85
N TYR A 725 17.50 18.22 14.36
CA TYR A 725 18.91 18.49 14.50
C TYR A 725 19.16 19.30 15.79
N GLN A 726 20.44 19.54 16.13
CA GLN A 726 20.77 20.33 17.32
C GLN A 726 20.20 21.75 17.23
N ASN A 727 19.43 22.15 18.26
CA ASN A 727 18.72 23.43 18.34
C ASN A 727 17.64 23.62 17.26
N SER A 728 16.94 22.56 16.84
CA SER A 728 15.79 22.69 15.94
C SER A 728 14.69 23.61 16.48
N ASN A 729 14.02 24.30 15.56
CA ASN A 729 12.85 25.13 15.85
C ASN A 729 11.55 24.35 15.57
N GLY A 730 10.83 23.97 16.63
CA GLY A 730 9.53 23.32 16.54
C GLY A 730 9.54 21.92 15.91
N ILE A 731 10.67 21.21 15.95
CA ILE A 731 10.75 19.84 15.41
C ILE A 731 10.60 18.82 16.52
N ARG A 732 9.64 17.89 16.39
CA ARG A 732 9.28 16.92 17.45
C ARG A 732 8.76 15.59 16.89
N GLY A 733 8.69 14.56 17.73
CA GLY A 733 8.05 13.30 17.36
C GLY A 733 6.52 13.42 17.24
N VAL A 734 5.87 14.01 18.25
CA VAL A 734 4.40 14.10 18.35
C VAL A 734 3.99 15.54 18.73
N CYS A 735 3.02 16.10 18.02
CA CYS A 735 2.40 17.39 18.33
C CYS A 735 0.88 17.23 18.45
N ALA A 736 0.36 17.34 19.67
CA ALA A 736 -1.08 17.28 19.94
C ALA A 736 -1.41 18.13 21.17
N GLN A 737 -1.90 19.35 20.93
CA GLN A 737 -2.04 20.39 21.96
C GLN A 737 -3.43 20.43 22.63
N GLY A 738 -4.37 19.55 22.25
CA GLY A 738 -5.70 19.46 22.87
C GLY A 738 -5.71 18.62 24.15
N ILE A 739 -6.76 17.83 24.33
CA ILE A 739 -7.00 16.97 25.50
C ILE A 739 -7.21 15.49 25.13
N ASP A 740 -7.12 14.64 26.14
CA ASP A 740 -7.30 13.18 26.09
C ASP A 740 -6.32 12.47 25.16
N ASN A 741 -5.19 13.10 24.82
CA ASN A 741 -4.15 12.47 24.03
C ASN A 741 -3.32 11.55 24.92
N VAL A 742 -2.96 10.38 24.40
CA VAL A 742 -2.17 9.35 25.08
C VAL A 742 -0.92 9.06 24.26
N VAL A 743 0.25 9.37 24.83
CA VAL A 743 1.56 9.04 24.28
C VAL A 743 2.22 8.05 25.24
N ASN A 744 2.18 6.76 24.90
CA ASN A 744 2.57 5.70 25.82
C ASN A 744 3.50 4.67 25.18
N GLY A 745 4.58 4.28 25.87
CA GLY A 745 5.42 3.16 25.46
C GLY A 745 6.30 3.43 24.23
N ASN A 746 6.45 4.68 23.77
CA ASN A 746 7.20 4.99 22.56
C ASN A 746 8.71 5.09 22.84
N ILE A 747 9.53 4.83 21.82
CA ILE A 747 10.97 5.05 21.84
C ILE A 747 11.28 6.26 20.95
N PHE A 748 11.90 7.30 21.51
CA PHE A 748 12.41 8.47 20.79
C PHE A 748 13.94 8.40 20.80
N VAL A 749 14.56 8.23 19.62
CA VAL A 749 16.01 8.13 19.47
C VAL A 749 16.51 9.30 18.63
N ASP A 750 17.39 10.12 19.20
CA ASP A 750 17.95 11.31 18.55
C ASP A 750 16.86 12.19 17.92
N THR A 751 15.85 12.53 18.71
CA THR A 751 14.80 13.46 18.31
C THR A 751 15.00 14.82 18.98
N ALA A 752 14.74 15.91 18.27
CA ALA A 752 14.91 17.28 18.81
C ALA A 752 13.80 17.66 19.79
N GLY A 753 12.66 16.99 19.71
CA GLY A 753 11.54 17.05 20.65
C GLY A 753 10.81 15.71 20.67
N THR A 754 10.10 15.42 21.75
CA THR A 754 9.31 14.18 21.90
C THR A 754 7.84 14.50 21.66
N TYR A 755 7.08 14.81 22.71
CA TYR A 755 5.69 15.21 22.70
C TYR A 755 5.54 16.70 23.03
N GLU A 756 4.84 17.44 22.17
CA GLU A 756 4.40 18.81 22.41
C GLU A 756 2.89 18.87 22.66
N ALA A 757 2.50 19.40 23.83
CA ALA A 757 1.11 19.62 24.23
C ALA A 757 0.86 21.11 24.56
N SER A 758 -0.34 21.46 25.03
CA SER A 758 -0.65 22.84 25.40
C SER A 758 0.29 23.42 26.48
N HIS A 759 0.70 24.68 26.28
CA HIS A 759 1.52 25.43 27.23
C HIS A 759 0.72 26.28 28.23
N THR A 760 -0.60 26.42 28.03
CA THR A 760 -1.43 27.35 28.80
C THR A 760 -2.41 26.60 29.70
N TYR A 761 -2.12 26.56 31.00
CA TYR A 761 -3.05 26.08 32.02
C TYR A 761 -3.85 27.24 32.62
N ASN A 762 -5.17 27.15 32.57
CA ASN A 762 -6.09 28.04 33.26
C ASN A 762 -7.36 27.24 33.65
N PRO A 763 -7.55 26.90 34.94
CA PRO A 763 -8.66 26.07 35.41
C PRO A 763 -10.04 26.70 35.16
N ASP A 764 -10.11 28.02 35.00
CA ASP A 764 -11.36 28.76 34.76
C ASP A 764 -11.64 28.97 33.27
N ALA A 765 -10.79 28.48 32.37
CA ALA A 765 -10.95 28.69 30.93
C ALA A 765 -12.19 27.99 30.37
N LYS A 766 -12.99 28.74 29.61
CA LYS A 766 -14.22 28.28 28.95
C LYS A 766 -14.19 28.58 27.46
N TRP A 767 -14.91 27.78 26.69
CA TRP A 767 -15.17 28.07 25.29
C TRP A 767 -16.20 29.20 25.17
N ASP A 768 -15.92 30.18 24.31
CA ASP A 768 -16.96 31.05 23.78
C ASP A 768 -17.62 30.37 22.57
N ILE A 769 -18.71 29.64 22.84
CA ILE A 769 -19.46 28.90 21.81
C ILE A 769 -20.15 29.81 20.78
N GLN A 770 -20.24 31.12 21.03
CA GLN A 770 -20.80 32.08 20.09
C GLN A 770 -19.72 32.71 19.18
N SER A 771 -18.44 32.55 19.53
CA SER A 771 -17.33 33.06 18.72
C SER A 771 -17.29 32.43 17.33
N ASP A 772 -16.84 33.20 16.34
CA ASP A 772 -16.73 32.73 14.95
C ASP A 772 -15.81 31.51 14.80
N SER A 773 -14.80 31.39 15.67
CA SER A 773 -13.86 30.26 15.70
C SER A 773 -14.46 28.96 16.26
N VAL A 774 -15.57 29.02 17.01
CA VAL A 774 -16.10 27.87 17.76
C VAL A 774 -17.51 27.49 17.33
N LYS A 775 -18.37 28.47 17.02
CA LYS A 775 -19.81 28.25 16.78
C LYS A 775 -20.11 27.17 15.74
N GLY A 776 -19.29 27.06 14.70
CA GLY A 776 -19.42 26.05 13.65
C GLY A 776 -19.10 24.63 14.14
N THR A 777 -18.03 24.47 14.91
CA THR A 777 -17.67 23.19 15.52
C THR A 777 -18.65 22.81 16.63
N TYR A 778 -19.14 23.78 17.42
CA TYR A 778 -20.16 23.55 18.44
C TYR A 778 -21.47 23.02 17.84
N ALA A 779 -21.96 23.61 16.75
CA ALA A 779 -23.17 23.14 16.06
C ALA A 779 -23.01 21.70 15.53
N GLN A 780 -21.85 21.37 14.97
CA GLN A 780 -21.56 19.99 14.53
C GLN A 780 -21.43 19.03 15.72
N TRP A 781 -20.80 19.46 16.82
CA TRP A 781 -20.73 18.66 18.04
C TRP A 781 -22.12 18.31 18.58
N GLN A 782 -23.09 19.24 18.55
CA GLN A 782 -24.47 18.93 18.95
C GLN A 782 -25.11 17.86 18.06
N LYS A 783 -24.77 17.82 16.77
CA LYS A 783 -25.23 16.78 15.84
C LYS A 783 -24.58 15.43 16.15
N TYR A 784 -23.27 15.39 16.34
CA TYR A 784 -22.49 14.14 16.37
C TYR A 784 -22.30 13.54 17.77
N SER A 785 -22.22 14.37 18.81
CA SER A 785 -21.96 13.90 20.17
C SER A 785 -22.90 12.79 20.66
N PRO A 786 -24.22 12.75 20.37
CA PRO A 786 -25.09 11.69 20.88
C PRO A 786 -24.74 10.28 20.39
N VAL A 787 -24.15 10.16 19.20
CA VAL A 787 -23.68 8.89 18.63
C VAL A 787 -22.28 8.58 19.15
N TYR A 788 -21.37 9.53 18.99
CA TYR A 788 -19.96 9.33 19.29
C TYR A 788 -19.69 9.11 20.78
N SER A 789 -20.51 9.71 21.66
CA SER A 789 -20.35 9.55 23.11
C SER A 789 -20.75 8.19 23.66
N GLN A 790 -21.37 7.32 22.85
CA GLN A 790 -21.76 5.99 23.31
C GLN A 790 -20.54 5.13 23.64
N LYS A 791 -19.45 5.32 22.91
CA LYS A 791 -18.14 4.66 23.16
C LYS A 791 -17.12 5.61 23.80
N ASN A 792 -17.25 6.92 23.60
CA ASN A 792 -16.36 7.95 24.18
C ASN A 792 -17.17 8.95 25.05
N PRO A 793 -17.60 8.58 26.28
CA PRO A 793 -18.47 9.43 27.11
C PRO A 793 -17.95 10.86 27.34
N GLU A 794 -16.63 11.06 27.36
CA GLU A 794 -15.95 12.35 27.48
C GLU A 794 -16.33 13.36 26.38
N VAL A 795 -16.78 12.89 25.21
CA VAL A 795 -17.23 13.73 24.10
C VAL A 795 -18.42 14.61 24.51
N LEU A 796 -19.30 14.17 25.43
CA LEU A 796 -20.43 14.98 25.93
C LEU A 796 -19.98 16.22 26.72
N ASP A 797 -18.76 16.19 27.23
CA ASP A 797 -18.24 17.19 28.16
C ASP A 797 -17.23 18.13 27.51
N PHE A 798 -16.90 17.92 26.23
CA PHE A 798 -15.86 18.66 25.50
C PHE A 798 -16.01 20.19 25.59
N PHE A 799 -17.24 20.72 25.44
CA PHE A 799 -17.47 22.17 25.47
C PHE A 799 -17.73 22.73 26.87
N LYS A 800 -17.74 21.92 27.94
CA LYS A 800 -17.93 22.42 29.32
C LYS A 800 -16.73 23.24 29.81
N ASN A 801 -15.53 22.95 29.30
CA ASN A 801 -14.28 23.64 29.64
C ASN A 801 -13.38 23.75 28.41
N HIS A 802 -12.51 24.76 28.36
CA HIS A 802 -11.47 24.85 27.33
C HIS A 802 -10.34 23.84 27.60
N PHE A 803 -9.61 23.37 26.58
CA PHE A 803 -8.54 22.36 26.75
C PHE A 803 -7.50 22.76 27.81
N GLY A 804 -7.20 24.06 27.92
CA GLY A 804 -6.32 24.61 28.95
C GLY A 804 -6.82 24.50 30.41
N ALA A 805 -8.05 24.04 30.65
CA ALA A 805 -8.60 23.85 32.00
C ALA A 805 -8.47 22.40 32.52
N TYR A 806 -8.14 21.44 31.66
CA TYR A 806 -8.13 20.02 32.01
C TYR A 806 -6.81 19.63 32.67
N LYS A 807 -6.79 19.66 34.00
CA LYS A 807 -5.65 19.13 34.76
C LYS A 807 -5.44 17.66 34.41
N ASN A 808 -4.21 17.27 34.08
CA ASN A 808 -3.85 15.92 33.62
C ASN A 808 -4.68 15.44 32.41
N GLY A 809 -5.14 16.37 31.57
CA GLY A 809 -5.97 16.04 30.41
C GLY A 809 -5.25 15.19 29.36
N ASN A 810 -3.92 15.20 29.31
CA ASN A 810 -3.13 14.35 28.42
C ASN A 810 -2.23 13.41 29.22
N LYS A 811 -1.76 12.33 28.59
CA LYS A 811 -0.88 11.33 29.20
C LYS A 811 0.41 11.16 28.41
N PHE A 812 1.54 11.23 29.09
CA PHE A 812 2.87 10.93 28.54
C PHE A 812 3.56 9.91 29.44
N MET A 813 3.38 8.61 29.17
CA MET A 813 3.76 7.55 30.10
C MET A 813 4.68 6.50 29.47
N ASN A 814 5.55 5.91 30.27
CA ASN A 814 6.39 4.77 29.88
C ASN A 814 7.16 4.99 28.57
N ASN A 815 7.55 6.22 28.24
CA ASN A 815 8.31 6.49 27.03
C ASN A 815 9.82 6.44 27.31
N LEU A 816 10.60 6.00 26.32
CA LEU A 816 12.05 5.98 26.36
C LEU A 816 12.59 7.07 25.43
N VAL A 817 13.36 8.01 25.99
CA VAL A 817 13.97 9.12 25.26
C VAL A 817 15.49 8.97 25.32
N VAL A 818 16.11 8.76 24.16
CA VAL A 818 17.53 8.46 24.01
C VAL A 818 18.15 9.49 23.06
N ASN A 819 18.95 10.40 23.58
CA ASN A 819 19.58 11.46 22.81
C ASN A 819 21.10 11.34 22.88
N ILE A 820 21.68 10.56 21.97
CA ILE A 820 23.12 10.30 21.88
C ILE A 820 23.79 11.32 20.96
N LYS A 821 23.19 11.64 19.81
CA LYS A 821 23.76 12.57 18.81
C LYS A 821 23.63 14.03 19.20
N PHE A 822 22.45 14.43 19.66
CA PHE A 822 22.16 15.81 20.06
C PHE A 822 21.06 15.82 21.13
N PRO A 823 21.07 16.80 22.05
CA PRO A 823 20.06 16.89 23.09
C PRO A 823 18.71 17.35 22.52
N LEU A 824 17.64 17.15 23.30
CA LEU A 824 16.38 17.84 23.08
C LEU A 824 16.62 19.36 22.95
N SER A 825 15.94 19.98 21.98
CA SER A 825 16.04 21.41 21.71
C SER A 825 15.42 22.22 22.85
N THR A 826 16.06 23.34 23.19
CA THR A 826 15.54 24.32 24.16
C THR A 826 15.08 25.62 23.49
N LEU A 827 15.06 25.67 22.15
CA LEU A 827 14.77 26.89 21.41
C LEU A 827 13.32 27.36 21.58
N ASN A 828 12.37 26.42 21.70
CA ASN A 828 10.93 26.68 21.84
C ASN A 828 10.42 26.43 23.27
N GLY A 829 11.30 26.57 24.26
CA GLY A 829 11.03 26.22 25.65
C GLY A 829 11.86 25.03 26.12
N ASN A 830 11.99 24.90 27.43
CA ASN A 830 12.75 23.81 28.03
C ASN A 830 11.86 22.56 28.15
N PRO A 831 12.30 21.40 27.64
CA PRO A 831 11.65 20.13 27.93
C PRO A 831 11.62 19.87 29.44
N THR A 832 10.57 19.20 29.91
CA THR A 832 10.45 18.78 31.31
C THR A 832 11.47 17.69 31.64
N ALA A 833 11.65 17.39 32.92
CA ALA A 833 12.50 16.27 33.35
C ALA A 833 12.01 14.90 32.83
N GLN A 834 10.74 14.81 32.45
CA GLN A 834 10.14 13.61 31.84
C GLN A 834 10.31 13.57 30.31
N GLY A 835 10.85 14.62 29.69
CA GLY A 835 11.25 14.65 28.28
C GLY A 835 10.25 15.28 27.30
N PHE A 836 9.04 15.64 27.73
CA PHE A 836 8.02 16.30 26.91
C PHE A 836 8.10 17.85 27.00
N ASN A 837 7.39 18.57 26.12
CA ASN A 837 7.30 20.04 26.15
C ASN A 837 5.84 20.49 26.23
N ALA A 838 5.39 20.89 27.43
CA ALA A 838 4.03 21.38 27.68
C ALA A 838 3.92 22.02 29.08
N ASN A 839 2.74 22.52 29.44
CA ASN A 839 2.45 22.84 30.83
C ASN A 839 2.29 21.54 31.65
N GLU A 840 3.10 21.37 32.70
CA GLU A 840 3.08 20.14 33.52
C GLU A 840 1.74 19.91 34.25
N GLN A 841 0.90 20.92 34.45
CA GLN A 841 -0.44 20.72 35.02
C GLN A 841 -1.40 20.00 34.05
N LEU A 842 -1.14 20.05 32.75
CA LEU A 842 -2.01 19.48 31.72
C LEU A 842 -1.62 18.06 31.32
N VAL A 843 -0.46 17.56 31.77
CA VAL A 843 0.08 16.27 31.34
C VAL A 843 0.37 15.40 32.56
N GLU A 844 -0.32 14.27 32.66
CA GLU A 844 0.07 13.18 33.55
C GLU A 844 1.28 12.44 32.95
N ALA A 845 2.43 12.53 33.62
CA ALA A 845 3.65 11.89 33.17
C ALA A 845 4.25 10.98 34.24
N SER A 846 4.54 9.73 33.87
CA SER A 846 5.15 8.73 34.77
C SER A 846 5.84 7.62 33.97
N GLY A 847 6.79 6.92 34.59
CA GLY A 847 7.48 5.77 33.98
C GLY A 847 8.42 6.12 32.79
N ASN A 848 8.60 7.40 32.46
CA ASN A 848 9.46 7.80 31.35
C ASN A 848 10.95 7.73 31.74
N ILE A 849 11.79 7.31 30.79
CA ILE A 849 13.24 7.23 30.96
C ILE A 849 13.89 8.17 29.95
N VAL A 850 14.68 9.13 30.43
CA VAL A 850 15.45 10.05 29.59
C VAL A 850 16.94 9.79 29.79
N THR A 851 17.65 9.46 28.71
CA THR A 851 19.08 9.13 28.76
C THR A 851 19.85 9.71 27.57
N LYS A 852 21.17 9.86 27.74
CA LYS A 852 22.11 10.34 26.71
C LYS A 852 23.10 9.27 26.26
N THR A 853 22.89 8.03 26.69
CA THR A 853 23.73 6.87 26.37
C THR A 853 22.84 5.74 25.86
N ASP A 854 23.44 4.80 25.12
CA ASP A 854 22.75 3.60 24.66
C ASP A 854 22.17 2.81 25.86
N PRO A 855 20.85 2.62 25.95
CA PRO A 855 20.21 1.91 27.06
C PRO A 855 20.23 0.38 26.93
N GLY A 856 20.91 -0.16 25.91
CA GLY A 856 20.96 -1.59 25.62
C GLY A 856 20.24 -1.97 24.33
N PHE A 857 20.32 -1.14 23.29
CA PHE A 857 19.86 -1.50 21.95
C PHE A 857 20.64 -2.69 21.39
N VAL A 858 20.01 -3.46 20.50
CA VAL A 858 20.66 -4.54 19.75
C VAL A 858 21.78 -3.96 18.89
N ASN A 859 21.49 -2.95 18.07
CA ASN A 859 22.48 -2.27 17.24
C ASN A 859 22.06 -0.83 16.88
N TYR A 860 22.43 0.13 17.73
CA TYR A 860 22.16 1.55 17.50
C TYR A 860 22.71 2.07 16.15
N ASN A 861 23.95 1.71 15.78
CA ASN A 861 24.56 2.17 14.52
C ASN A 861 23.92 1.53 13.28
N GLY A 862 23.39 0.30 13.42
CA GLY A 862 22.63 -0.40 12.39
C GLY A 862 21.16 -0.04 12.34
N LYS A 863 20.71 0.96 13.12
CA LYS A 863 19.30 1.37 13.27
C LYS A 863 18.37 0.23 13.77
N ASP A 864 18.91 -0.74 14.50
CA ASP A 864 18.12 -1.76 15.21
C ASP A 864 17.93 -1.34 16.67
N PHE A 865 16.76 -0.75 16.94
CA PHE A 865 16.37 -0.21 18.23
C PHE A 865 15.63 -1.22 19.12
N THR A 866 15.67 -2.51 18.78
CA THR A 866 15.24 -3.58 19.68
C THR A 866 16.02 -3.49 20.99
N LEU A 867 15.33 -3.53 22.13
CA LEU A 867 15.97 -3.58 23.44
C LEU A 867 16.32 -5.02 23.79
N LYS A 868 17.55 -5.24 24.27
CA LYS A 868 17.97 -6.54 24.81
C LYS A 868 17.19 -6.86 26.08
N ASP A 869 16.97 -8.15 26.37
CA ASP A 869 16.26 -8.60 27.57
C ASP A 869 16.92 -8.14 28.87
N ASP A 870 18.24 -7.91 28.86
CA ASP A 870 19.03 -7.39 29.99
C ASP A 870 19.19 -5.86 29.97
N SER A 871 18.47 -5.15 29.09
CA SER A 871 18.49 -3.69 29.02
C SER A 871 18.12 -3.05 30.36
N GLU A 872 18.82 -1.96 30.70
CA GLU A 872 18.53 -1.19 31.92
C GLU A 872 17.11 -0.59 31.94
N VAL A 873 16.47 -0.46 30.78
CA VAL A 873 15.10 0.03 30.63
C VAL A 873 14.13 -0.83 31.44
N TYR A 874 14.19 -2.15 31.26
CA TYR A 874 13.30 -3.09 31.95
C TYR A 874 13.56 -3.15 33.47
N SER A 875 14.77 -2.80 33.91
CA SER A 875 15.09 -2.68 35.34
C SER A 875 14.51 -1.40 35.97
N LYS A 876 14.47 -0.30 35.21
CA LYS A 876 13.98 1.02 35.65
C LYS A 876 12.46 1.16 35.51
N ASN A 877 11.89 0.51 34.51
CA ASN A 877 10.45 0.45 34.27
C ASN A 877 10.06 -0.95 33.78
N LYS A 878 9.48 -1.76 34.68
CA LYS A 878 9.03 -3.13 34.37
C LYS A 878 7.80 -3.15 33.46
N ASP A 879 7.07 -2.05 33.40
CA ASP A 879 5.85 -1.90 32.60
C ASP A 879 6.16 -1.36 31.19
N PHE A 880 7.44 -1.14 30.85
CA PHE A 880 7.84 -0.74 29.50
C PHE A 880 7.59 -1.89 28.51
N PRO A 881 6.91 -1.64 27.38
CA PRO A 881 6.50 -2.69 26.45
C PRO A 881 7.70 -3.32 25.72
N LYS A 882 7.58 -4.61 25.39
CA LYS A 882 8.50 -5.27 24.43
C LYS A 882 8.03 -4.96 23.02
N ILE A 883 8.73 -4.06 22.33
CA ILE A 883 8.37 -3.61 20.98
C ILE A 883 8.93 -4.58 19.94
N ASP A 884 8.06 -5.06 19.05
CA ASP A 884 8.39 -5.92 17.93
C ASP A 884 8.88 -5.10 16.72
N PHE A 885 10.10 -4.57 16.85
CA PHE A 885 10.70 -3.67 15.84
C PHE A 885 10.90 -4.36 14.48
N ASN A 886 11.20 -5.66 14.47
CA ASN A 886 11.54 -6.41 13.27
C ASN A 886 10.38 -6.63 12.29
N ASN A 887 9.15 -6.35 12.72
CA ASN A 887 7.93 -6.47 11.91
C ASN A 887 7.41 -5.11 11.41
N MET A 888 8.10 -4.01 11.67
CA MET A 888 7.76 -2.70 11.12
C MET A 888 8.24 -2.60 9.66
N GLY A 889 7.39 -2.07 8.78
CA GLY A 889 7.59 -2.02 7.33
C GLY A 889 6.98 -3.22 6.61
N LEU A 890 7.50 -3.52 5.42
CA LEU A 890 7.01 -4.60 4.57
C LEU A 890 7.13 -5.98 5.22
N LEU A 891 6.18 -6.86 4.92
CA LEU A 891 6.20 -8.25 5.32
C LEU A 891 7.33 -8.99 4.57
N LYS A 892 8.30 -9.54 5.31
CA LYS A 892 9.55 -10.10 4.75
C LYS A 892 9.35 -11.28 3.78
N GLU A 893 8.26 -12.04 3.92
CA GLU A 893 7.98 -13.21 3.07
C GLU A 893 7.05 -12.90 1.88
N GLU A 894 6.55 -11.67 1.79
CA GLU A 894 5.66 -11.23 0.72
C GLU A 894 6.39 -10.26 -0.21
N THR A 895 6.13 -10.38 -1.51
CA THR A 895 6.66 -9.44 -2.50
C THR A 895 5.64 -8.37 -2.82
N VAL A 896 6.13 -7.16 -3.11
CA VAL A 896 5.33 -6.04 -3.59
C VAL A 896 5.47 -5.87 -5.10
N GLY A 897 4.35 -5.59 -5.76
CA GLY A 897 4.28 -5.36 -7.20
C GLY A 897 4.39 -6.63 -8.07
N VAL A 898 4.39 -6.43 -9.38
CA VAL A 898 4.51 -7.53 -10.33
C VAL A 898 5.93 -8.11 -10.31
N LYS A 899 6.05 -9.44 -10.23
CA LYS A 899 7.35 -10.10 -10.40
C LYS A 899 7.71 -10.12 -11.89
N LYS A 900 8.89 -9.59 -12.23
CA LYS A 900 9.49 -9.75 -13.56
C LYS A 900 9.91 -11.19 -13.83
#